data_AF-J2PV32-F1
#
_entry.id   AF-J2PV32-F1
#
_cell.length_a   1.000
_cell.length_b   1.000
_cell.length_c   1.000
_cell.angle_alpha   90.00
_cell.angle_beta   90.00
_cell.angle_gamma   90.00
#
_symmetry.space_group_name_H-M   'P 1'
#
loop_
_entity.id
_entity.type
_entity.pdbx_description
1 polymer ?
#
loop_
_entity_poly.entity_id
_entity_poly.type
_entity_poly.pdbx_seq_one_letter_code
_entity_poly.pdbx_strand_id
1 'polypeptide(L)'
;MLPEVTQFEDTVTLVCDTGIQFMDFALRLDPRKEPAGEFAPMISGLICRLAYNEEKDFFFYEPEPEKVEKAKPAFSIDMKSSLELLDGIWLPIPFFRFMPPHRFDEGPTNWSRMRLVKLATPDIDGNTHRLTMAFDSRVMPKRDGTAYLAPNEEDMSSGVSFKLATKASETRWFLAQPWVNEWLLEVFNEGNAHRPRAELDTDIRASYHLAHYLNLLSLLSTPSAAQQSTARAKVEIPELKVVANDSNGLVKPIPVDLVLDVGNSRTCGILIENHGQAGSGLKQNYVLELRDLITPEHTYNLPFESRVEFAQPYFGKDHCSVKSGRHDAFQWATIARVGNEASRLASRRRGTEGSTGLSSPKRYLWDENAYGHGWRFNCSYIKTDNEPYATAAPFSHLINETGEALYSLEEDDRLPVFMPRYSRSSLMTFMLAEVLAQALSQINSPAQRSRQGHTRVPRQLNSVTLTVPPGMPQAERSILNERMLQAIGLVWKSLGWHAGEEDPHQDQAVSPRTPIPSIRVEWDEASCGQLVYLYTEVNENFAGHPEEFFDTIARPDKTDRQRITLATIDIGGGTTDLVITDYRLDRAGNTGSGSNVHIVPEQRFRDGFKVAGDDILLDVIQDFILPSFEKALQNAGVKAPDSLMSRLCGDESVSAQDMILRQQLNLQVFAPLGLALLKAYEHYDPQVPQEVTPQSYRQLLGDNAISKSVLDYVNAAVRRDVGGQSGFDLNAAPISFDLQKLHAAFLNDQINITKILGALCEVAAQYPCDVLLLTGRPSRLPGIQAFIRKVLPLPPGRILALQNYRTGGWYPFHKNGRIDDPKSTASVGAMLCLLCANHSVPNFYFRASALKPYSTVKHIGVIDLNNVIKDADVLYRDIQSEDYKIKLPEIGVGVGDAADTPQLEMRGDLRLGFRQLATDRWAASPLYTLRFTKAGREKFSRAIGENGSAPMLKVRFEVKPADKYTRKQDLVSDRLSVRDIESNSNNVNFNPRSDLELELNTMLDAGLSETKYWLDSGSVKRK
;
A
#
# COMPACT_ATOMS: atom_id res chain seq x y z
N MET A 1 12.48 5.51 -6.05
CA MET A 1 13.20 5.93 -7.27
C MET A 1 12.92 7.41 -7.50
N LEU A 2 13.71 8.12 -8.30
CA LEU A 2 13.35 9.50 -8.65
C LEU A 2 12.23 9.49 -9.70
N PRO A 3 11.26 10.42 -9.66
CA PRO A 3 10.31 10.64 -10.75
C PRO A 3 11.06 10.89 -12.06
N GLU A 4 10.50 10.40 -13.16
CA GLU A 4 10.95 10.79 -14.50
C GLU A 4 10.66 12.27 -14.73
N VAL A 5 11.66 13.01 -15.23
CA VAL A 5 11.53 14.44 -15.51
C VAL A 5 10.63 14.61 -16.73
N THR A 6 9.44 15.15 -16.52
CA THR A 6 8.50 15.41 -17.61
C THR A 6 8.88 16.69 -18.34
N GLN A 7 8.94 16.65 -19.67
CA GLN A 7 9.01 17.86 -20.49
C GLN A 7 7.60 18.45 -20.63
N PHE A 8 7.35 19.53 -19.89
CA PHE A 8 6.06 20.21 -19.93
C PHE A 8 5.94 21.15 -21.14
N GLU A 9 4.71 21.32 -21.64
CA GLU A 9 4.36 22.39 -22.59
C GLU A 9 4.49 23.77 -21.92
N ASP A 10 4.64 24.84 -22.71
CA ASP A 10 4.69 26.23 -22.21
C ASP A 10 3.50 26.59 -21.30
N THR A 11 2.34 25.97 -21.55
CA THR A 11 1.15 26.06 -20.70
C THR A 11 0.71 24.69 -20.24
N VAL A 12 0.72 24.47 -18.94
CA VAL A 12 0.23 23.25 -18.28
C VAL A 12 -1.14 23.51 -17.68
N THR A 13 -2.03 22.51 -17.73
CA THR A 13 -3.30 22.59 -17.02
C THR A 13 -3.23 21.86 -15.69
N LEU A 14 -3.91 22.38 -14.67
CA LEU A 14 -4.23 21.73 -13.41
C LEU A 14 -5.75 21.51 -13.36
N VAL A 15 -6.18 20.37 -12.83
CA VAL A 15 -7.61 20.03 -12.73
C VAL A 15 -8.11 20.46 -11.36
N CYS A 16 -9.16 21.28 -11.30
CA CYS A 16 -9.68 21.80 -10.03
C CYS A 16 -10.20 20.69 -9.12
N ASP A 17 -10.10 20.92 -7.81
CA ASP A 17 -10.63 20.03 -6.77
C ASP A 17 -10.17 18.57 -6.93
N THR A 18 -8.91 18.33 -7.32
CA THR A 18 -8.29 16.99 -7.42
C THR A 18 -7.19 16.75 -6.38
N GLY A 19 -7.19 17.56 -5.31
CA GLY A 19 -6.19 17.51 -4.24
C GLY A 19 -4.89 18.21 -4.61
N ILE A 20 -3.76 17.68 -4.11
CA ILE A 20 -2.43 18.25 -4.34
C ILE A 20 -1.84 17.64 -5.62
N GLN A 21 -1.43 18.52 -6.53
CA GLN A 21 -0.85 18.20 -7.82
C GLN A 21 0.65 18.52 -7.81
N PHE A 22 1.48 17.55 -8.18
CA PHE A 22 2.94 17.67 -8.17
C PHE A 22 3.52 17.90 -9.56
N MET A 23 4.56 18.72 -9.65
CA MET A 23 5.39 18.91 -10.84
C MET A 23 6.86 18.79 -10.45
N ASP A 24 7.59 17.91 -11.13
CA ASP A 24 8.99 17.62 -10.82
C ASP A 24 9.92 18.13 -11.91
N PHE A 25 11.00 18.77 -11.48
CA PHE A 25 12.05 19.33 -12.32
C PHE A 25 13.43 18.89 -11.81
N ALA A 26 14.44 19.05 -12.65
CA ALA A 26 15.82 18.67 -12.35
C ALA A 26 16.78 19.82 -12.63
N LEU A 27 17.81 19.96 -11.79
CA LEU A 27 18.82 20.98 -11.95
C LEU A 27 20.20 20.37 -11.90
N ARG A 28 21.08 20.84 -12.80
CA ARG A 28 22.52 20.65 -12.69
C ARG A 28 23.15 21.93 -12.14
N LEU A 29 23.42 21.92 -10.84
CA LEU A 29 24.08 23.02 -10.14
C LEU A 29 25.50 22.64 -9.73
N ASP A 30 26.45 23.56 -9.94
CA ASP A 30 27.78 23.54 -9.34
C ASP A 30 27.86 24.74 -8.38
N PRO A 31 27.62 24.55 -7.06
CA PRO A 31 27.50 25.66 -6.11
C PRO A 31 28.70 26.60 -6.07
N ARG A 32 29.88 26.16 -6.55
CA ARG A 32 31.10 27.00 -6.61
C ARG A 32 31.13 27.93 -7.81
N LYS A 33 30.33 27.64 -8.84
CA LYS A 33 30.24 28.42 -10.09
C LYS A 33 28.97 29.25 -10.17
N GLU A 34 28.00 29.02 -9.28
CA GLU A 34 26.80 29.85 -9.22
C GLU A 34 27.13 31.23 -8.63
N PRO A 35 26.70 32.34 -9.26
CA PRO A 35 27.00 33.68 -8.79
C PRO A 35 26.35 33.94 -7.42
N ALA A 36 27.05 34.71 -6.58
CA ALA A 36 26.48 35.19 -5.33
C ALA A 36 25.27 36.10 -5.58
N GLY A 37 24.34 36.12 -4.63
CA GLY A 37 23.24 37.07 -4.63
C GLY A 37 23.72 38.38 -4.03
N GLU A 38 23.58 39.46 -4.79
CA GLU A 38 23.86 40.82 -4.33
C GLU A 38 22.54 41.49 -3.92
N PHE A 39 22.47 42.11 -2.74
CA PHE A 39 21.19 42.59 -2.18
C PHE A 39 21.23 44.07 -1.80
N ALA A 40 20.11 44.77 -1.99
CA ALA A 40 19.93 46.15 -1.57
C ALA A 40 18.52 46.40 -1.00
N PRO A 41 18.37 47.34 -0.05
CA PRO A 41 17.06 47.75 0.46
C PRO A 41 16.27 48.52 -0.62
N MET A 42 14.98 48.22 -0.71
CA MET A 42 14.00 48.98 -1.49
C MET A 42 13.39 50.10 -0.65
N ILE A 43 12.76 51.08 -1.30
CA ILE A 43 12.00 52.17 -0.64
C ILE A 43 10.91 51.62 0.31
N SER A 44 10.38 50.43 0.04
CA SER A 44 9.38 49.77 0.89
C SER A 44 9.93 49.21 2.21
N GLY A 45 11.24 49.25 2.43
CA GLY A 45 11.90 48.65 3.61
C GLY A 45 12.21 47.16 3.49
N LEU A 46 11.74 46.48 2.42
CA LEU A 46 12.14 45.11 2.08
C LEU A 46 13.44 45.12 1.26
N ILE A 47 14.16 44.00 1.24
CA ILE A 47 15.33 43.83 0.38
C ILE A 47 14.95 43.25 -0.99
N CYS A 48 15.75 43.54 -2.02
CA CYS A 48 15.69 42.91 -3.34
C CYS A 48 17.04 42.29 -3.70
N ARG A 49 17.01 41.26 -4.56
CA ARG A 49 18.22 40.73 -5.22
C ARG A 49 18.48 41.57 -6.47
N LEU A 50 19.70 42.08 -6.59
CA LEU A 50 20.14 42.89 -7.71
C LEU A 50 20.46 42.01 -8.92
N ALA A 51 20.02 42.48 -10.07
CA ALA A 51 20.46 42.04 -11.38
C ALA A 51 21.76 42.76 -11.75
N TYR A 52 22.60 42.12 -12.57
CA TYR A 52 23.82 42.72 -13.11
C TYR A 52 23.64 42.94 -14.62
N ASN A 53 23.98 44.14 -15.08
CA ASN A 53 24.07 44.43 -16.51
C ASN A 53 25.52 44.22 -16.95
N GLU A 54 25.76 43.15 -17.73
CA GLU A 54 27.11 42.74 -18.15
C GLU A 54 27.77 43.75 -19.11
N GLU A 55 27.00 44.41 -19.98
CA GLU A 55 27.52 45.32 -21.00
C GLU A 55 27.93 46.68 -20.41
N LYS A 56 27.15 47.20 -19.47
CA LYS A 56 27.28 48.54 -18.91
C LYS A 56 27.86 48.56 -17.49
N ASP A 57 28.19 47.40 -16.94
CA ASP A 57 28.87 47.19 -15.66
C ASP A 57 28.22 47.92 -14.48
N PHE A 58 26.96 47.57 -14.19
CA PHE A 58 26.29 48.05 -12.97
C PHE A 58 25.23 47.07 -12.44
N PHE A 59 24.98 47.15 -11.13
CA PHE A 59 23.88 46.46 -10.48
C PHE A 59 22.60 47.29 -10.48
N PHE A 60 21.46 46.62 -10.64
CA PHE A 60 20.16 47.26 -10.69
C PHE A 60 19.03 46.34 -10.22
N TYR A 61 17.85 46.90 -10.01
CA TYR A 61 16.60 46.16 -9.91
C TYR A 61 15.50 46.87 -10.70
N GLU A 62 14.41 46.15 -10.97
CA GLU A 62 13.24 46.67 -11.68
C GLU A 62 12.10 46.92 -10.68
N PRO A 63 11.91 48.15 -10.15
CA PRO A 63 10.79 48.47 -9.26
C PRO A 63 9.42 48.40 -9.95
N GLU A 64 9.41 48.63 -11.26
CA GLU A 64 8.25 48.53 -12.15
C GLU A 64 8.71 47.85 -13.45
N PRO A 65 7.81 47.23 -14.24
CA PRO A 65 8.16 46.67 -15.54
C PRO A 65 8.93 47.68 -16.39
N GLU A 66 10.06 47.24 -16.97
CA GLU A 66 10.93 48.02 -17.88
C GLU A 66 11.62 49.25 -17.27
N LYS A 67 11.40 49.55 -15.99
CA LYS A 67 12.04 50.66 -15.29
C LYS A 67 13.25 50.14 -14.52
N VAL A 68 14.45 50.60 -14.88
CA VAL A 68 15.71 50.18 -14.25
C VAL A 68 16.12 51.19 -13.18
N GLU A 69 16.32 50.72 -11.95
CA GLU A 69 16.88 51.52 -10.86
C GLU A 69 18.27 50.99 -10.47
N LYS A 70 19.29 51.84 -10.64
CA LYS A 70 20.68 51.49 -10.29
C LYS A 70 20.85 51.50 -8.78
N ALA A 71 21.45 50.43 -8.24
CA ALA A 71 21.69 50.31 -6.81
C ALA A 71 23.05 49.65 -6.57
N LYS A 72 23.70 50.01 -5.47
CA LYS A 72 24.93 49.33 -5.01
C LYS A 72 24.54 48.20 -4.06
N PRO A 73 25.20 47.02 -4.14
CA PRO A 73 24.98 45.96 -3.17
C PRO A 73 25.31 46.45 -1.75
N ALA A 74 24.39 46.21 -0.82
CA ALA A 74 24.59 46.46 0.61
C ALA A 74 25.29 45.26 1.28
N PHE A 75 25.00 44.05 0.82
CA PHE A 75 25.66 42.81 1.25
C PHE A 75 25.48 41.72 0.16
N SER A 76 26.27 40.66 0.29
CA SER A 76 26.29 39.52 -0.64
C SER A 76 26.09 38.21 0.13
N ILE A 77 25.37 37.25 -0.47
CA ILE A 77 25.21 35.89 0.05
C ILE A 77 25.54 34.90 -1.06
N ASP A 78 26.46 33.98 -0.80
CA ASP A 78 26.82 32.95 -1.76
C ASP A 78 25.67 31.94 -1.96
N MET A 79 25.55 31.41 -3.18
CA MET A 79 24.49 30.47 -3.51
C MET A 79 24.57 29.17 -2.71
N LYS A 80 25.78 28.70 -2.40
CA LYS A 80 26.00 27.46 -1.65
C LYS A 80 25.38 27.54 -0.26
N SER A 81 25.57 28.64 0.47
CA SER A 81 24.96 28.87 1.78
C SER A 81 23.43 28.85 1.71
N SER A 82 22.83 29.44 0.69
CA SER A 82 21.37 29.38 0.48
C SER A 82 20.88 27.96 0.17
N LEU A 83 21.59 27.22 -0.68
CA LEU A 83 21.26 25.84 -1.02
C LEU A 83 21.37 24.92 0.21
N GLU A 84 22.40 25.08 1.04
CA GLU A 84 22.59 24.28 2.26
C GLU A 84 21.53 24.61 3.32
N LEU A 85 21.15 25.88 3.48
CA LEU A 85 20.13 26.31 4.44
C LEU A 85 18.72 25.80 4.09
N LEU A 86 18.38 25.77 2.79
CA LEU A 86 17.03 25.51 2.30
C LEU A 86 16.85 24.09 1.72
N ASP A 87 17.88 23.24 1.83
CA ASP A 87 17.87 21.86 1.30
C ASP A 87 16.75 21.02 1.93
N GLY A 88 15.87 20.48 1.08
CA GLY A 88 14.82 19.55 1.51
C GLY A 88 13.70 20.17 2.34
N ILE A 89 13.53 21.49 2.34
CA ILE A 89 12.46 22.20 3.07
C ILE A 89 11.39 22.71 2.09
N TRP A 90 10.12 22.56 2.46
CA TRP A 90 9.01 23.18 1.73
C TRP A 90 8.94 24.69 1.99
N LEU A 91 8.84 25.46 0.91
CA LEU A 91 8.77 26.92 0.94
C LEU A 91 7.55 27.40 0.13
N PRO A 92 6.88 28.49 0.57
CA PRO A 92 5.86 29.14 -0.26
C PRO A 92 6.51 29.70 -1.53
N ILE A 93 5.82 29.64 -2.67
CA ILE A 93 6.32 30.18 -3.94
C ILE A 93 5.25 31.06 -4.61
N PRO A 94 5.59 32.22 -5.20
CA PRO A 94 4.61 33.18 -5.70
C PRO A 94 4.11 32.85 -7.11
N PHE A 95 3.12 31.95 -7.22
CA PHE A 95 2.35 31.80 -8.47
C PHE A 95 1.12 32.69 -8.45
N PHE A 96 1.11 33.72 -9.29
CA PHE A 96 0.02 34.69 -9.32
C PHE A 96 -0.73 34.66 -10.63
N ARG A 97 -1.97 35.15 -10.57
CA ARG A 97 -2.78 35.45 -11.74
C ARG A 97 -1.99 36.44 -12.62
N PHE A 98 -1.81 36.06 -13.88
CA PHE A 98 -1.04 36.80 -14.86
C PHE A 98 -1.96 37.32 -15.98
N MET A 99 -1.90 38.63 -16.18
CA MET A 99 -2.56 39.37 -17.24
C MET A 99 -1.48 39.82 -18.23
N PRO A 100 -1.40 39.20 -19.42
CA PRO A 100 -0.42 39.57 -20.44
C PRO A 100 -0.53 41.07 -20.81
N PRO A 101 0.60 41.74 -21.13
CA PRO A 101 1.94 41.17 -21.28
C PRO A 101 2.81 41.16 -20.01
N HIS A 102 2.52 41.97 -18.98
CA HIS A 102 3.46 42.17 -17.85
C HIS A 102 2.79 42.34 -16.48
N ARG A 103 1.48 42.14 -16.36
CA ARG A 103 0.77 42.43 -15.11
C ARG A 103 0.54 41.16 -14.31
N PHE A 104 1.04 41.15 -13.08
CA PHE A 104 0.67 40.17 -12.05
C PHE A 104 -0.32 40.82 -11.09
N ASP A 105 -1.41 40.12 -10.78
CA ASP A 105 -2.29 40.53 -9.70
C ASP A 105 -1.71 40.05 -8.35
N GLU A 106 -2.16 40.66 -7.25
CA GLU A 106 -1.75 40.31 -5.89
C GLU A 106 -2.47 39.01 -5.42
N GLY A 107 -1.97 37.86 -5.88
CA GLY A 107 -2.46 36.53 -5.51
C GLY A 107 -2.76 35.61 -6.70
N PRO A 108 -3.18 34.35 -6.44
CA PRO A 108 -3.49 33.79 -5.14
C PRO A 108 -2.24 33.49 -4.30
N THR A 109 -2.33 33.64 -2.98
CA THR A 109 -1.13 33.62 -2.09
C THR A 109 -0.81 32.29 -1.43
N ASN A 110 -1.80 31.40 -1.21
CA ASN A 110 -1.62 30.19 -0.43
C ASN A 110 -2.11 28.94 -1.18
N TRP A 111 -1.49 28.65 -2.32
CA TRP A 111 -1.87 27.52 -3.19
C TRP A 111 -0.68 26.82 -3.88
N SER A 112 0.54 27.34 -3.74
CA SER A 112 1.75 26.76 -4.35
C SER A 112 2.92 26.68 -3.35
N ARG A 113 3.71 25.61 -3.48
CA ARG A 113 4.92 25.32 -2.69
C ARG A 113 6.05 24.81 -3.59
N MET A 114 7.28 25.03 -3.16
CA MET A 114 8.48 24.43 -3.77
C MET A 114 9.35 23.74 -2.72
N ARG A 115 10.07 22.70 -3.14
CA ARG A 115 11.09 22.01 -2.35
C ARG A 115 12.24 21.61 -3.26
N LEU A 116 13.44 22.09 -2.96
CA LEU A 116 14.66 21.76 -3.69
C LEU A 116 15.51 20.81 -2.83
N VAL A 117 15.95 19.68 -3.40
CA VAL A 117 16.75 18.67 -2.69
C VAL A 117 18.02 18.38 -3.47
N LYS A 118 19.15 18.37 -2.77
CA LYS A 118 20.43 17.87 -3.28
C LYS A 118 20.44 16.34 -3.30
N LEU A 119 20.80 15.77 -4.44
CA LEU A 119 20.95 14.33 -4.57
C LEU A 119 22.29 13.86 -3.99
N ALA A 120 22.29 12.70 -3.32
CA ALA A 120 23.50 12.07 -2.80
C ALA A 120 24.49 11.72 -3.93
N THR A 121 23.95 11.31 -5.08
CA THR A 121 24.68 11.07 -6.33
C THR A 121 23.86 11.66 -7.47
N PRO A 122 24.50 12.24 -8.51
CA PRO A 122 23.76 12.75 -9.67
C PRO A 122 22.86 11.69 -10.29
N ASP A 123 21.73 12.11 -10.88
CA ASP A 123 20.84 11.20 -11.61
C ASP A 123 21.47 10.71 -12.93
N ILE A 124 20.74 9.86 -13.68
CA ILE A 124 21.23 9.28 -14.94
C ILE A 124 21.58 10.34 -16.01
N ASP A 125 20.92 11.51 -15.94
CA ASP A 125 21.17 12.65 -16.82
C ASP A 125 22.19 13.63 -16.22
N GLY A 126 22.84 13.29 -15.10
CA GLY A 126 23.85 14.10 -14.42
C GLY A 126 23.29 15.33 -13.71
N ASN A 127 22.00 15.37 -13.39
CA ASN A 127 21.41 16.41 -12.55
C ASN A 127 21.81 16.19 -11.10
N THR A 128 22.08 17.26 -10.37
CA THR A 128 22.56 17.22 -8.99
C THR A 128 21.47 17.52 -7.97
N HIS A 129 20.35 18.12 -8.39
CA HIS A 129 19.23 18.48 -7.53
C HIS A 129 17.88 18.15 -8.18
N ARG A 130 16.88 17.93 -7.33
CA ARG A 130 15.46 17.78 -7.70
C ARG A 130 14.65 18.93 -7.14
N LEU A 131 13.86 19.57 -7.98
CA LEU A 131 12.88 20.58 -7.58
C LEU A 131 11.48 19.97 -7.71
N THR A 132 10.78 19.82 -6.60
CA THR A 132 9.38 19.42 -6.59
C THR A 132 8.52 20.62 -6.26
N MET A 133 7.52 20.89 -7.09
CA MET A 133 6.51 21.91 -6.88
C MET A 133 5.18 21.23 -6.57
N ALA A 134 4.46 21.75 -5.57
CA ALA A 134 3.14 21.26 -5.20
C ALA A 134 2.12 22.39 -5.36
N PHE A 135 1.00 22.07 -6.00
CA PHE A 135 -0.12 22.97 -6.20
C PHE A 135 -1.37 22.38 -5.55
N ASP A 136 -1.98 23.15 -4.66
CA ASP A 136 -3.29 22.81 -4.11
C ASP A 136 -4.35 23.25 -5.12
N SER A 137 -5.00 22.26 -5.75
CA SER A 137 -5.97 22.48 -6.83
C SER A 137 -7.37 22.86 -6.34
N ARG A 138 -7.60 22.94 -5.02
CA ARG A 138 -8.90 23.31 -4.47
C ARG A 138 -9.26 24.76 -4.84
N VAL A 139 -10.48 24.94 -5.30
CA VAL A 139 -10.99 26.25 -5.72
C VAL A 139 -11.80 26.89 -4.59
N MET A 140 -11.64 28.19 -4.39
CA MET A 140 -12.38 28.97 -3.39
C MET A 140 -13.46 29.85 -4.03
N PRO A 141 -14.66 29.97 -3.42
CA PRO A 141 -15.64 30.95 -3.85
C PRO A 141 -15.08 32.37 -3.73
N LYS A 142 -15.25 33.19 -4.78
CA LYS A 142 -14.89 34.61 -4.70
C LYS A 142 -15.89 35.34 -3.81
N ARG A 143 -15.40 36.06 -2.81
CA ARG A 143 -16.21 36.93 -1.94
C ARG A 143 -15.57 38.31 -1.85
N ASP A 144 -16.36 39.36 -2.05
CA ASP A 144 -15.86 40.73 -1.96
C ASP A 144 -15.28 41.01 -0.56
N GLY A 145 -14.12 41.67 -0.52
CA GLY A 145 -13.41 41.96 0.72
C GLY A 145 -12.68 40.78 1.37
N THR A 146 -12.62 39.61 0.72
CA THR A 146 -11.80 38.48 1.20
C THR A 146 -10.45 38.41 0.49
N ALA A 147 -9.43 37.89 1.19
CA ALA A 147 -8.10 37.74 0.63
C ALA A 147 -8.10 36.72 -0.53
N TYR A 148 -7.31 36.98 -1.57
CA TYR A 148 -7.16 36.07 -2.70
C TYR A 148 -6.11 34.99 -2.35
N LEU A 149 -6.59 33.85 -1.83
CA LEU A 149 -5.75 32.80 -1.23
C LEU A 149 -5.52 31.59 -2.15
N ALA A 150 -6.50 31.25 -2.98
CA ALA A 150 -6.44 30.14 -3.95
C ALA A 150 -7.19 30.53 -5.24
N PRO A 151 -6.99 29.82 -6.36
CA PRO A 151 -7.80 30.01 -7.57
C PRO A 151 -9.31 29.94 -7.26
N ASN A 152 -10.11 30.71 -8.00
CA ASN A 152 -11.57 30.80 -7.83
C ASN A 152 -12.34 30.43 -9.10
N GLU A 153 -13.67 30.35 -9.02
CA GLU A 153 -14.53 29.99 -10.16
C GLU A 153 -14.44 30.96 -11.35
N GLU A 154 -14.15 32.24 -11.10
CA GLU A 154 -13.96 33.25 -12.14
C GLU A 154 -12.63 33.06 -12.88
N ASP A 155 -11.57 32.63 -12.18
CA ASP A 155 -10.29 32.25 -12.80
C ASP A 155 -10.48 31.17 -13.86
N MET A 156 -11.23 30.13 -13.50
CA MET A 156 -11.47 28.98 -14.37
C MET A 156 -12.35 29.35 -15.56
N SER A 157 -13.48 30.02 -15.32
CA SER A 157 -14.41 30.39 -16.39
C SER A 157 -13.79 31.38 -17.39
N SER A 158 -12.89 32.24 -16.94
CA SER A 158 -12.17 33.19 -17.79
C SER A 158 -10.90 32.62 -18.43
N GLY A 159 -10.49 31.40 -18.08
CA GLY A 159 -9.29 30.76 -18.64
C GLY A 159 -7.98 31.48 -18.31
N VAL A 160 -7.93 32.12 -17.13
CA VAL A 160 -6.80 32.91 -16.64
C VAL A 160 -5.54 32.06 -16.53
N SER A 161 -4.39 32.67 -16.83
CA SER A 161 -3.08 32.03 -16.68
C SER A 161 -2.44 32.45 -15.37
N PHE A 162 -1.75 31.52 -14.72
CA PHE A 162 -0.95 31.77 -13.53
C PHE A 162 0.52 31.57 -13.87
N LYS A 163 1.39 32.46 -13.37
CA LYS A 163 2.83 32.40 -13.62
C LYS A 163 3.62 32.60 -12.34
N LEU A 164 4.82 32.03 -12.33
CA LEU A 164 5.80 32.29 -11.29
C LEU A 164 6.30 33.74 -11.38
N ALA A 165 6.12 34.50 -10.29
CA ALA A 165 6.70 35.82 -10.11
C ALA A 165 8.12 35.70 -9.55
N THR A 166 9.10 36.36 -10.17
CA THR A 166 10.50 36.31 -9.70
C THR A 166 11.16 37.68 -9.58
N LYS A 167 10.57 38.72 -10.18
CA LYS A 167 11.14 40.07 -10.16
C LYS A 167 10.77 40.82 -8.89
N ALA A 168 11.60 41.81 -8.52
CA ALA A 168 11.39 42.63 -7.33
C ALA A 168 10.01 43.32 -7.31
N SER A 169 9.56 43.87 -8.45
CA SER A 169 8.23 44.48 -8.59
C SER A 169 7.08 43.51 -8.31
N GLU A 170 7.28 42.22 -8.58
CA GLU A 170 6.26 41.18 -8.51
C GLU A 170 6.23 40.49 -7.13
N THR A 171 7.40 40.25 -6.53
CA THR A 171 7.53 39.47 -5.28
C THR A 171 7.42 40.32 -4.02
N ARG A 172 7.64 41.64 -4.10
CA ARG A 172 7.66 42.55 -2.94
C ARG A 172 6.41 42.42 -2.06
N TRP A 173 5.23 42.40 -2.68
CA TRP A 173 3.97 42.31 -1.94
C TRP A 173 3.80 40.96 -1.23
N PHE A 174 4.22 39.88 -1.88
CA PHE A 174 4.17 38.53 -1.32
C PHE A 174 5.06 38.37 -0.10
N LEU A 175 6.29 38.89 -0.17
CA LEU A 175 7.24 38.86 0.94
C LEU A 175 6.84 39.76 2.11
N ALA A 176 5.98 40.75 1.87
CA ALA A 176 5.39 41.57 2.91
C ALA A 176 4.24 40.87 3.67
N GLN A 177 3.74 39.73 3.17
CA GLN A 177 2.69 38.99 3.86
C GLN A 177 3.22 38.46 5.20
N PRO A 178 2.55 38.73 6.34
CA PRO A 178 3.05 38.35 7.66
C PRO A 178 3.38 36.86 7.77
N TRP A 179 2.51 36.00 7.23
CA TRP A 179 2.67 34.55 7.30
C TRP A 179 3.84 34.02 6.47
N VAL A 180 4.16 34.66 5.33
CA VAL A 180 5.32 34.31 4.49
C VAL A 180 6.60 34.74 5.18
N ASN A 181 6.64 35.98 5.66
CA ASN A 181 7.81 36.52 6.35
C ASN A 181 8.14 35.69 7.61
N GLU A 182 7.14 35.40 8.43
CA GLU A 182 7.31 34.59 9.65
C GLU A 182 7.80 33.17 9.32
N TRP A 183 7.24 32.53 8.28
CA TRP A 183 7.70 31.22 7.84
C TRP A 183 9.19 31.24 7.46
N LEU A 184 9.59 32.17 6.59
CA LEU A 184 10.98 32.28 6.14
C LEU A 184 11.93 32.62 7.30
N LEU A 185 11.49 33.46 8.23
CA LEU A 185 12.23 33.78 9.44
C LEU A 185 12.40 32.56 10.36
N GLU A 186 11.37 31.74 10.54
CA GLU A 186 11.45 30.52 11.34
C GLU A 186 12.43 29.51 10.71
N VAL A 187 12.33 29.27 9.40
CA VAL A 187 13.28 28.42 8.66
C VAL A 187 14.72 28.91 8.84
N PHE A 188 14.95 30.23 8.75
CA PHE A 188 16.27 30.82 8.95
C PHE A 188 16.77 30.62 10.38
N ASN A 189 15.92 30.80 11.41
CA ASN A 189 16.29 30.57 12.80
C ASN A 189 16.63 29.10 13.06
N GLU A 190 15.84 28.17 12.54
CA GLU A 190 16.04 26.72 12.72
C GLU A 190 17.35 26.24 12.08
N GLY A 191 17.60 26.64 10.83
CA GLY A 191 18.84 26.30 10.12
C GLY A 191 20.10 26.92 10.74
N ASN A 192 19.94 27.98 11.55
CA ASN A 192 21.02 28.69 12.23
C ASN A 192 20.98 28.54 13.76
N ALA A 193 20.25 27.56 14.32
CA ALA A 193 20.07 27.40 15.76
C ALA A 193 21.38 27.20 16.56
N HIS A 194 22.47 26.83 15.87
CA HIS A 194 23.81 26.64 16.44
C HIS A 194 24.62 27.95 16.54
N ARG A 195 24.17 29.05 15.91
CA ARG A 195 24.88 30.33 15.90
C ARG A 195 24.53 31.21 17.11
N PRO A 196 25.43 32.12 17.53
CA PRO A 196 25.13 33.06 18.62
C PRO A 196 23.94 33.95 18.29
N ARG A 197 23.02 34.13 19.25
CA ARG A 197 21.79 34.90 19.04
C ARG A 197 22.03 36.35 18.60
N ALA A 198 23.06 37.01 19.12
CA ALA A 198 23.38 38.40 18.78
C ALA A 198 23.81 38.59 17.32
N GLU A 199 24.54 37.62 16.75
CA GLU A 199 24.89 37.61 15.33
C GLU A 199 23.64 37.38 14.49
N LEU A 200 22.84 36.38 14.87
CA LEU A 200 21.60 36.04 14.17
C LEU A 200 20.62 37.22 14.15
N ASP A 201 20.47 37.96 15.25
CA ASP A 201 19.61 39.14 15.31
C ASP A 201 20.11 40.27 14.38
N THR A 202 21.42 40.34 14.12
CA THR A 202 22.00 41.30 13.16
C THR A 202 21.65 40.90 11.73
N ASP A 203 21.80 39.62 11.39
CA ASP A 203 21.43 39.07 10.09
C ASP A 203 19.91 39.18 9.83
N ILE A 204 19.09 38.95 10.87
CA ILE A 204 17.62 39.11 10.80
C ILE A 204 17.26 40.58 10.52
N ARG A 205 17.87 41.54 11.22
CA ARG A 205 17.68 42.97 10.95
C ARG A 205 18.09 43.36 9.51
N ALA A 206 19.11 42.70 8.97
CA ALA A 206 19.54 42.84 7.57
C ALA A 206 18.69 42.03 6.58
N SER A 207 17.65 41.32 7.04
CA SER A 207 16.74 40.50 6.23
C SER A 207 17.40 39.32 5.50
N TYR A 208 18.42 38.70 6.09
CA TYR A 208 19.13 37.56 5.47
C TYR A 208 18.20 36.38 5.17
N HIS A 209 17.16 36.16 5.98
CA HIS A 209 16.12 35.16 5.73
C HIS A 209 15.43 35.36 4.37
N LEU A 210 15.10 36.59 3.99
CA LEU A 210 14.54 36.91 2.66
C LEU A 210 15.60 36.80 1.56
N ALA A 211 16.85 37.13 1.87
CA ALA A 211 17.94 37.10 0.90
C ALA A 211 18.23 35.67 0.44
N HIS A 212 18.30 34.71 1.38
CA HIS A 212 18.46 33.29 1.03
C HIS A 212 17.34 32.78 0.13
N TYR A 213 16.09 33.12 0.45
CA TYR A 213 14.91 32.77 -0.35
C TYR A 213 14.94 33.37 -1.76
N LEU A 214 15.26 34.67 -1.88
CA LEU A 214 15.40 35.36 -3.16
C LEU A 214 16.56 34.80 -4.00
N ASN A 215 17.65 34.35 -3.37
CA ASN A 215 18.74 33.69 -4.06
C ASN A 215 18.26 32.37 -4.68
N LEU A 216 17.50 31.57 -3.93
CA LEU A 216 16.91 30.33 -4.44
C LEU A 216 15.93 30.59 -5.61
N LEU A 217 15.02 31.57 -5.47
CA LEU A 217 14.10 31.98 -6.55
C LEU A 217 14.85 32.41 -7.82
N SER A 218 16.04 32.99 -7.69
CA SER A 218 16.80 33.44 -8.86
C SER A 218 17.23 32.31 -9.80
N LEU A 219 17.30 31.07 -9.32
CA LEU A 219 17.56 29.90 -10.17
C LEU A 219 16.43 29.65 -11.18
N LEU A 220 15.22 30.12 -10.86
CA LEU A 220 14.00 29.97 -11.67
C LEU A 220 13.66 31.23 -12.49
N SER A 221 14.45 32.29 -12.34
CA SER A 221 14.17 33.58 -12.97
C SER A 221 14.69 33.61 -14.41
N THR A 222 13.84 34.04 -15.33
CA THR A 222 14.24 34.34 -16.71
C THR A 222 14.90 35.71 -16.76
N PRO A 223 16.07 35.84 -17.41
CA PRO A 223 16.75 37.14 -17.47
C PRO A 223 15.90 38.23 -18.12
N SER A 224 15.94 39.44 -17.55
CA SER A 224 15.23 40.59 -18.11
C SER A 224 16.00 41.19 -19.30
N ALA A 225 15.30 41.86 -20.20
CA ALA A 225 15.93 42.54 -21.33
C ALA A 225 17.00 43.55 -20.87
N ALA A 226 16.81 44.18 -19.70
CA ALA A 226 17.75 45.12 -19.11
C ALA A 226 19.05 44.46 -18.60
N GLN A 227 19.06 43.15 -18.34
CA GLN A 227 20.29 42.43 -17.94
C GLN A 227 21.24 42.25 -19.13
N GLN A 228 20.72 42.25 -20.36
CA GLN A 228 21.49 42.01 -21.58
C GLN A 228 22.31 40.71 -21.53
N SER A 229 21.84 39.72 -20.76
CA SER A 229 22.49 38.42 -20.62
C SER A 229 21.88 37.40 -21.58
N THR A 230 22.71 36.50 -22.08
CA THR A 230 22.27 35.35 -22.89
C THR A 230 22.04 34.10 -22.03
N ALA A 231 22.24 34.19 -20.72
CA ALA A 231 21.96 33.12 -19.79
C ALA A 231 20.50 32.69 -19.87
N ARG A 232 20.25 31.38 -19.71
CA ARG A 232 18.88 30.85 -19.56
C ARG A 232 18.60 30.62 -18.08
N ALA A 233 17.32 30.59 -17.71
CA ALA A 233 16.92 30.08 -16.41
C ALA A 233 17.48 28.66 -16.22
N LYS A 234 17.83 28.28 -14.98
CA LYS A 234 18.33 26.92 -14.71
C LYS A 234 17.23 25.88 -14.94
N VAL A 235 15.98 26.30 -14.74
CA VAL A 235 14.75 25.55 -15.07
C VAL A 235 13.73 26.54 -15.59
N GLU A 236 13.10 26.22 -16.71
CA GLU A 236 11.95 26.95 -17.21
C GLU A 236 10.67 26.40 -16.58
N ILE A 237 9.92 27.28 -15.93
CA ILE A 237 8.69 26.94 -15.22
C ILE A 237 7.50 27.37 -16.07
N PRO A 238 6.59 26.44 -16.45
CA PRO A 238 5.51 26.75 -17.39
C PRO A 238 4.42 27.62 -16.78
N GLU A 239 3.61 28.23 -17.65
CA GLU A 239 2.36 28.88 -17.26
C GLU A 239 1.34 27.82 -16.82
N LEU A 240 0.51 28.13 -15.84
CA LEU A 240 -0.54 27.24 -15.36
C LEU A 240 -1.92 27.76 -15.69
N LYS A 241 -2.83 26.86 -16.05
CA LYS A 241 -4.27 27.13 -16.13
C LYS A 241 -5.04 26.13 -15.29
N VAL A 242 -6.08 26.58 -14.60
CA VAL A 242 -6.97 25.67 -13.86
C VAL A 242 -8.18 25.37 -14.73
N VAL A 243 -8.49 24.09 -14.92
CA VAL A 243 -9.65 23.63 -15.69
C VAL A 243 -10.69 22.99 -14.77
N ALA A 244 -11.96 23.17 -15.12
CA ALA A 244 -13.09 22.61 -14.38
C ALA A 244 -13.11 21.08 -14.46
N ASN A 245 -13.49 20.44 -13.34
CA ASN A 245 -13.69 19.00 -13.20
C ASN A 245 -15.19 18.68 -13.08
N ASP A 246 -15.99 19.14 -14.03
CA ASP A 246 -17.44 18.94 -14.02
C ASP A 246 -17.83 17.77 -14.95
N SER A 247 -18.46 16.74 -14.38
CA SER A 247 -19.00 15.61 -15.15
C SER A 247 -20.09 16.03 -16.14
N ASN A 248 -20.77 17.16 -15.89
CA ASN A 248 -21.75 17.78 -16.78
C ASN A 248 -21.18 18.96 -17.57
N GLY A 249 -19.88 19.21 -17.47
CA GLY A 249 -19.20 20.30 -18.16
C GLY A 249 -19.10 20.07 -19.67
N LEU A 250 -18.66 21.12 -20.38
CA LEU A 250 -18.42 21.10 -21.83
C LEU A 250 -17.41 20.01 -22.25
N VAL A 251 -16.43 19.73 -21.39
CA VAL A 251 -15.42 18.69 -21.59
C VAL A 251 -15.71 17.56 -20.61
N LYS A 252 -16.19 16.42 -21.13
CA LYS A 252 -16.45 15.23 -20.31
C LYS A 252 -15.13 14.66 -19.78
N PRO A 253 -15.01 14.40 -18.46
CA PRO A 253 -13.86 13.70 -17.91
C PRO A 253 -13.68 12.30 -18.52
N ILE A 254 -12.42 11.85 -18.61
CA ILE A 254 -12.10 10.48 -19.00
C ILE A 254 -12.30 9.57 -17.79
N PRO A 255 -13.18 8.55 -17.86
CA PRO A 255 -13.35 7.59 -16.78
C PRO A 255 -12.11 6.71 -16.65
N VAL A 256 -11.70 6.48 -15.40
CA VAL A 256 -10.54 5.65 -15.04
C VAL A 256 -10.97 4.56 -14.10
N ASP A 257 -10.63 3.31 -14.41
CA ASP A 257 -10.84 2.17 -13.53
C ASP A 257 -9.54 1.83 -12.79
N LEU A 258 -9.63 1.60 -11.47
CA LEU A 258 -8.52 1.17 -10.63
C LEU A 258 -8.66 -0.32 -10.31
N VAL A 259 -7.67 -1.12 -10.70
CA VAL A 259 -7.56 -2.53 -10.32
C VAL A 259 -6.46 -2.68 -9.30
N LEU A 260 -6.78 -3.24 -8.12
CA LEU A 260 -5.84 -3.47 -7.04
C LEU A 260 -5.76 -4.95 -6.70
N ASP A 261 -4.54 -5.42 -6.53
CA ASP A 261 -4.23 -6.70 -5.93
C ASP A 261 -3.56 -6.48 -4.58
N VAL A 262 -4.36 -6.52 -3.53
CA VAL A 262 -3.91 -6.28 -2.16
C VAL A 262 -3.52 -7.59 -1.51
N GLY A 263 -2.25 -7.96 -1.57
CA GLY A 263 -1.73 -9.16 -0.91
C GLY A 263 -1.40 -8.93 0.57
N ASN A 264 -1.14 -10.01 1.31
CA ASN A 264 -0.70 -9.92 2.70
C ASN A 264 0.64 -9.16 2.83
N SER A 265 1.62 -9.45 1.98
CA SER A 265 2.96 -8.86 2.08
C SER A 265 3.20 -7.76 1.05
N ARG A 266 2.65 -7.90 -0.16
CA ARG A 266 2.82 -6.94 -1.26
C ARG A 266 1.51 -6.65 -1.97
N THR A 267 1.37 -5.40 -2.41
CA THR A 267 0.24 -4.86 -3.15
C THR A 267 0.71 -4.25 -4.47
N CYS A 268 -0.09 -4.34 -5.52
CA CYS A 268 0.10 -3.56 -6.75
C CYS A 268 -1.23 -3.11 -7.34
N GLY A 269 -1.18 -2.13 -8.23
CA GLY A 269 -2.36 -1.59 -8.89
C GLY A 269 -2.12 -1.18 -10.33
N ILE A 270 -3.20 -1.16 -11.11
CA ILE A 270 -3.25 -0.69 -12.50
C ILE A 270 -4.40 0.30 -12.64
N LEU A 271 -4.16 1.40 -13.34
CA LEU A 271 -5.14 2.40 -13.72
C LEU A 271 -5.40 2.27 -15.22
N ILE A 272 -6.68 2.29 -15.62
CA ILE A 272 -7.12 2.05 -17.00
C ILE A 272 -8.00 3.22 -17.44
N GLU A 273 -7.55 4.01 -18.40
CA GLU A 273 -8.35 5.09 -18.99
C GLU A 273 -9.27 4.56 -20.08
N ASN A 274 -10.55 4.90 -20.01
CA ASN A 274 -11.53 4.56 -21.03
C ASN A 274 -11.81 5.76 -21.95
N HIS A 275 -11.22 5.71 -23.15
CA HIS A 275 -11.35 6.72 -24.20
C HIS A 275 -12.53 6.45 -25.16
N GLY A 276 -13.48 5.60 -24.77
CA GLY A 276 -14.62 5.20 -25.62
C GLY A 276 -14.20 4.37 -26.83
N GLN A 277 -14.89 4.54 -27.97
CA GLN A 277 -14.65 3.72 -29.18
C GLN A 277 -13.26 3.89 -29.80
N ALA A 278 -12.52 4.94 -29.45
CA ALA A 278 -11.19 5.22 -29.99
C ALA A 278 -10.06 4.46 -29.27
N GLY A 279 -10.30 3.90 -28.09
CA GLY A 279 -9.27 3.31 -27.23
C GLY A 279 -9.50 1.85 -26.90
N SER A 280 -8.54 0.98 -27.23
CA SER A 280 -8.42 -0.29 -26.52
C SER A 280 -7.78 -0.01 -25.15
N GLY A 281 -8.44 -0.37 -24.05
CA GLY A 281 -7.92 -0.15 -22.70
C GLY A 281 -6.56 -0.82 -22.43
N LEU A 282 -6.12 -1.74 -23.30
CA LEU A 282 -4.77 -2.30 -23.29
C LEU A 282 -3.67 -1.30 -23.66
N LYS A 283 -4.00 -0.22 -24.38
CA LYS A 283 -3.03 0.83 -24.76
C LYS A 283 -3.02 2.01 -23.79
N GLN A 284 -4.11 2.22 -23.06
CA GLN A 284 -4.34 3.39 -22.20
C GLN A 284 -4.41 2.96 -20.74
N ASN A 285 -3.43 2.17 -20.30
CA ASN A 285 -3.29 1.77 -18.91
C ASN A 285 -1.87 2.06 -18.41
N TYR A 286 -1.73 2.14 -17.10
CA TYR A 286 -0.46 2.40 -16.44
C TYR A 286 -0.48 1.89 -15.01
N VAL A 287 0.70 1.67 -14.46
CA VAL A 287 0.87 1.16 -13.10
C VAL A 287 0.58 2.26 -12.08
N LEU A 288 -0.06 1.88 -10.96
CA LEU A 288 -0.21 2.73 -9.79
C LEU A 288 1.18 3.13 -9.24
N GLU A 289 1.44 4.43 -9.17
CA GLU A 289 2.66 5.00 -8.63
C GLU A 289 2.38 5.70 -7.31
N LEU A 290 3.14 5.33 -6.27
CA LEU A 290 3.05 5.98 -4.96
C LEU A 290 4.13 7.05 -4.83
N ARG A 291 3.76 8.26 -4.40
CA ARG A 291 4.72 9.31 -4.02
C ARG A 291 4.97 9.27 -2.52
N ASP A 292 6.24 9.29 -2.13
CA ASP A 292 6.63 9.42 -0.72
C ASP A 292 6.34 10.85 -0.25
N LEU A 293 5.35 11.06 0.62
CA LEU A 293 4.93 12.43 0.96
C LEU A 293 5.90 13.13 1.92
N ILE A 294 6.75 12.39 2.64
CA ILE A 294 7.84 12.93 3.46
C ILE A 294 9.05 13.29 2.60
N THR A 295 9.39 12.47 1.61
CA THR A 295 10.47 12.73 0.64
C THR A 295 9.93 12.74 -0.80
N PRO A 296 9.17 13.79 -1.20
CA PRO A 296 8.39 13.84 -2.44
C PRO A 296 9.20 13.80 -3.73
N GLU A 297 10.53 13.93 -3.66
CA GLU A 297 11.47 13.67 -4.74
C GLU A 297 11.61 12.17 -5.07
N HIS A 298 10.92 11.29 -4.34
CA HIS A 298 10.87 9.85 -4.58
C HIS A 298 9.45 9.35 -4.90
N THR A 299 9.36 8.51 -5.93
CA THR A 299 8.16 7.72 -6.28
C THR A 299 8.48 6.23 -6.33
N TYR A 300 7.45 5.39 -6.33
CA TYR A 300 7.53 3.94 -6.40
C TYR A 300 6.43 3.37 -7.29
N ASN A 301 6.81 2.70 -8.38
CA ASN A 301 5.89 2.12 -9.38
C ASN A 301 6.00 0.59 -9.48
N LEU A 302 6.59 -0.06 -8.47
CA LEU A 302 6.68 -1.51 -8.36
C LEU A 302 5.68 -2.01 -7.30
N PRO A 303 5.33 -3.31 -7.28
CA PRO A 303 4.53 -3.84 -6.18
C PRO A 303 5.20 -3.53 -4.83
N PHE A 304 4.46 -2.90 -3.93
CA PHE A 304 4.95 -2.30 -2.69
C PHE A 304 4.49 -3.09 -1.47
N GLU A 305 5.14 -2.93 -0.31
CA GLU A 305 4.73 -3.62 0.93
C GLU A 305 3.33 -3.20 1.39
N SER A 306 2.50 -4.16 1.80
CA SER A 306 1.14 -3.90 2.31
C SER A 306 1.09 -3.31 3.73
N ARG A 307 2.18 -2.66 4.15
CA ARG A 307 2.35 -2.06 5.47
C ARG A 307 1.67 -0.71 5.54
N VAL A 308 1.15 -0.37 6.73
CA VAL A 308 0.60 0.95 7.04
C VAL A 308 1.33 1.57 8.24
N GLU A 309 1.66 2.85 8.16
CA GLU A 309 2.13 3.67 9.28
C GLU A 309 1.30 4.94 9.39
N PHE A 310 0.92 5.33 10.60
CA PHE A 310 0.34 6.64 10.85
C PHE A 310 1.44 7.69 10.77
N ALA A 311 1.35 8.56 9.77
CA ALA A 311 2.21 9.72 9.61
C ALA A 311 1.48 10.81 8.79
N GLN A 312 1.45 12.02 9.34
CA GLN A 312 0.88 13.17 8.67
C GLN A 312 1.88 13.72 7.64
N PRO A 313 1.45 14.03 6.41
CA PRO A 313 2.30 14.68 5.44
C PRO A 313 2.32 16.18 5.76
N TYR A 314 3.49 16.81 5.61
CA TYR A 314 3.67 18.24 5.84
C TYR A 314 4.18 18.91 4.58
N PHE A 315 3.47 19.96 4.15
CA PHE A 315 3.85 20.80 3.01
C PHE A 315 4.47 22.12 3.48
N GLY A 316 5.19 22.04 4.61
CA GLY A 316 5.88 23.16 5.24
C GLY A 316 5.39 23.49 6.64
N LYS A 317 5.29 24.79 6.95
CA LYS A 317 4.96 25.31 8.27
C LYS A 317 3.47 25.63 8.34
N ASP A 318 2.66 24.63 8.70
CA ASP A 318 1.20 24.75 8.72
C ASP A 318 0.72 25.86 9.68
N HIS A 319 1.37 26.02 10.83
CA HIS A 319 1.04 27.08 11.79
C HIS A 319 1.30 28.49 11.25
N CYS A 320 2.23 28.67 10.32
CA CYS A 320 2.38 29.90 9.56
C CYS A 320 1.32 29.98 8.46
N SER A 321 1.14 28.91 7.67
CA SER A 321 0.18 28.82 6.56
C SER A 321 -1.24 29.26 6.96
N VAL A 322 -1.74 28.77 8.10
CA VAL A 322 -3.09 29.09 8.61
C VAL A 322 -3.28 30.59 8.87
N LYS A 323 -2.21 31.33 9.19
CA LYS A 323 -2.26 32.80 9.39
C LYS A 323 -2.54 33.57 8.11
N SER A 324 -2.48 32.92 6.93
CA SER A 324 -3.00 33.50 5.68
C SER A 324 -4.54 33.64 5.70
N GLY A 325 -5.23 33.00 6.64
CA GLY A 325 -6.69 32.87 6.69
C GLY A 325 -7.23 31.62 5.99
N ARG A 326 -6.36 30.79 5.38
CA ARG A 326 -6.74 29.53 4.74
C ARG A 326 -6.29 28.34 5.60
N HIS A 327 -7.23 27.75 6.33
CA HIS A 327 -6.95 26.66 7.28
C HIS A 327 -6.81 25.28 6.64
N ASP A 328 -7.27 25.14 5.40
CA ASP A 328 -7.36 23.89 4.65
C ASP A 328 -6.34 23.80 3.50
N ALA A 329 -5.36 24.71 3.47
CA ALA A 329 -4.32 24.74 2.43
C ALA A 329 -3.43 23.48 2.52
N PHE A 330 -3.20 22.82 1.39
CA PHE A 330 -2.36 21.62 1.27
C PHE A 330 -2.81 20.46 2.18
N GLN A 331 -4.11 20.34 2.41
CA GLN A 331 -4.69 19.25 3.16
C GLN A 331 -4.65 17.94 2.35
N TRP A 332 -3.95 16.93 2.86
CA TRP A 332 -4.04 15.56 2.34
C TRP A 332 -5.20 14.82 3.00
N ALA A 333 -5.90 13.96 2.25
CA ALA A 333 -7.13 13.32 2.74
C ALA A 333 -6.91 12.38 3.93
N THR A 334 -5.75 11.74 4.02
CA THR A 334 -5.49 10.64 4.96
C THR A 334 -4.40 10.97 5.98
N ILE A 335 -4.35 10.18 7.05
CA ILE A 335 -3.35 10.28 8.12
C ILE A 335 -2.36 9.11 8.15
N ALA A 336 -2.38 8.26 7.10
CA ALA A 336 -1.59 7.03 7.02
C ALA A 336 -0.74 7.00 5.75
N ARG A 337 0.46 6.41 5.83
CA ARG A 337 1.37 6.14 4.70
C ARG A 337 1.42 4.64 4.45
N VAL A 338 1.72 4.26 3.20
CA VAL A 338 1.77 2.86 2.75
C VAL A 338 3.03 2.58 1.92
N GLY A 339 3.32 1.31 1.67
CA GLY A 339 4.44 0.92 0.80
C GLY A 339 5.81 1.31 1.35
N ASN A 340 6.72 1.70 0.46
CA ASN A 340 8.11 1.99 0.81
C ASN A 340 8.27 3.10 1.86
N GLU A 341 7.39 4.11 1.85
CA GLU A 341 7.38 5.18 2.85
C GLU A 341 7.06 4.60 4.24
N ALA A 342 6.02 3.77 4.34
CA ALA A 342 5.64 3.08 5.58
C ALA A 342 6.73 2.12 6.08
N SER A 343 7.37 1.35 5.19
CA SER A 343 8.47 0.45 5.56
C SER A 343 9.68 1.22 6.11
N ARG A 344 10.03 2.35 5.48
CA ARG A 344 11.09 3.24 5.95
C ARG A 344 10.75 3.83 7.32
N LEU A 345 9.52 4.31 7.51
CA LEU A 345 9.03 4.84 8.79
C LEU A 345 9.06 3.77 9.89
N ALA A 346 8.54 2.56 9.62
CA ALA A 346 8.49 1.46 10.58
C ALA A 346 9.87 1.02 11.06
N SER A 347 10.83 0.91 10.12
CA SER A 347 12.19 0.51 10.44
C SER A 347 12.95 1.55 11.26
N ARG A 348 12.52 2.82 11.27
CA ARG A 348 13.22 3.94 11.93
C ARG A 348 12.51 4.52 13.15
N ARG A 349 11.41 3.88 13.60
CA ARG A 349 10.65 4.28 14.80
C ARG A 349 11.58 4.57 15.98
N ARG A 350 11.24 5.53 16.85
CA ARG A 350 12.11 5.83 18.02
C ARG A 350 11.98 4.81 19.14
N GLY A 351 10.83 4.14 19.21
CA GLY A 351 10.52 3.14 20.23
C GLY A 351 9.91 3.72 21.51
N THR A 352 9.84 5.04 21.64
CA THR A 352 9.08 5.71 22.69
C THR A 352 7.61 5.90 22.28
N GLU A 353 7.36 6.02 20.97
CA GLU A 353 6.09 6.38 20.29
C GLU A 353 4.91 5.45 20.56
N GLY A 354 5.14 4.22 21.03
CA GLY A 354 4.10 3.20 21.09
C GLY A 354 3.80 2.61 19.70
N SER A 355 2.56 2.16 19.47
CA SER A 355 2.18 1.52 18.20
C SER A 355 1.88 2.58 17.13
N THR A 356 2.64 2.59 16.03
CA THR A 356 2.48 3.58 14.95
C THR A 356 2.02 2.98 13.63
N GLY A 357 1.85 1.66 13.54
CA GLY A 357 1.49 1.00 12.29
C GLY A 357 1.55 -0.52 12.36
N LEU A 358 1.14 -1.18 11.28
CA LEU A 358 0.93 -2.63 11.18
C LEU A 358 1.50 -3.17 9.87
N SER A 359 2.16 -4.33 9.91
CA SER A 359 2.83 -4.90 8.72
C SER A 359 1.88 -5.41 7.64
N SER A 360 0.70 -5.91 8.01
CA SER A 360 -0.25 -6.50 7.07
C SER A 360 -1.70 -6.42 7.59
N PRO A 361 -2.44 -5.34 7.32
CA PRO A 361 -3.82 -5.20 7.76
C PRO A 361 -4.74 -6.33 7.25
N LYS A 362 -4.48 -6.88 6.05
CA LYS A 362 -5.26 -7.99 5.48
C LYS A 362 -5.27 -9.24 6.37
N ARG A 363 -4.19 -9.53 7.11
CA ARG A 363 -4.12 -10.67 8.05
C ARG A 363 -5.02 -10.50 9.28
N TYR A 364 -5.40 -9.27 9.58
CA TYR A 364 -6.17 -8.91 10.77
C TYR A 364 -7.57 -8.38 10.43
N LEU A 365 -8.09 -8.66 9.23
CA LEU A 365 -9.48 -8.34 8.88
C LEU A 365 -10.47 -8.89 9.92
N TRP A 366 -10.17 -10.04 10.52
CA TRP A 366 -10.97 -10.67 11.55
C TRP A 366 -11.03 -9.91 12.89
N ASP A 367 -10.03 -9.06 13.19
CA ASP A 367 -9.95 -8.38 14.49
C ASP A 367 -10.57 -6.98 14.42
N GLU A 368 -11.86 -6.94 14.71
CA GLU A 368 -12.68 -5.73 14.77
C GLU A 368 -12.66 -5.06 16.16
N ASN A 369 -11.96 -5.64 17.15
CA ASN A 369 -11.93 -5.13 18.52
C ASN A 369 -11.05 -3.88 18.66
N ALA A 370 -11.37 -3.05 19.66
CA ALA A 370 -10.57 -1.89 20.00
C ALA A 370 -9.13 -2.28 20.43
N TYR A 371 -8.13 -1.68 19.80
CA TYR A 371 -6.72 -1.97 20.13
C TYR A 371 -6.30 -1.22 21.40
N GLY A 372 -6.14 -1.96 22.51
CA GLY A 372 -6.00 -1.40 23.85
C GLY A 372 -4.80 -0.44 24.05
N HIS A 373 -3.69 -0.62 23.32
CA HIS A 373 -2.52 0.27 23.43
C HIS A 373 -2.72 1.63 22.75
N GLY A 374 -3.69 1.75 21.84
CA GLY A 374 -3.89 2.91 20.99
C GLY A 374 -2.80 3.11 19.93
N TRP A 375 -3.06 4.05 19.03
CA TRP A 375 -2.19 4.39 17.89
C TRP A 375 -1.60 5.80 18.00
N ARG A 376 -0.33 5.95 17.63
CA ARG A 376 0.37 7.23 17.60
C ARG A 376 0.96 7.51 16.23
N PHE A 377 1.23 8.78 15.95
CA PHE A 377 1.99 9.13 14.77
C PHE A 377 3.45 8.71 14.91
N ASN A 378 4.02 8.24 13.80
CA ASN A 378 5.44 8.01 13.67
C ASN A 378 6.16 9.37 13.50
N CYS A 379 6.97 9.74 14.48
CA CYS A 379 7.68 11.02 14.52
C CYS A 379 9.18 10.85 14.25
N SER A 380 9.59 9.79 13.53
CA SER A 380 11.01 9.53 13.23
C SER A 380 11.73 10.75 12.65
N TYR A 381 11.05 11.54 11.82
CA TYR A 381 11.59 12.70 11.11
C TYR A 381 11.18 14.06 11.71
N ILE A 382 10.31 14.10 12.72
CA ILE A 382 9.83 15.32 13.35
C ILE A 382 10.19 15.29 14.84
N LYS A 383 10.89 16.31 15.33
CA LYS A 383 11.21 16.41 16.76
C LYS A 383 10.08 17.13 17.48
N THR A 384 9.11 16.38 17.99
CA THR A 384 8.11 16.88 18.95
C THR A 384 8.47 16.44 20.37
N ASP A 385 8.16 17.28 21.36
CA ASP A 385 8.40 16.97 22.79
C ASP A 385 7.49 15.85 23.32
N ASN A 386 6.31 15.70 22.70
CA ASN A 386 5.35 14.62 22.97
C ASN A 386 5.03 13.85 21.69
N GLU A 387 4.65 12.59 21.84
CA GLU A 387 4.25 11.71 20.73
C GLU A 387 2.75 11.86 20.52
N PRO A 388 2.31 12.52 19.44
CA PRO A 388 0.91 12.79 19.24
C PRO A 388 0.14 11.51 18.93
N TYR A 389 -1.07 11.41 19.48
CA TYR A 389 -2.04 10.42 19.07
C TYR A 389 -2.29 10.51 17.56
N ALA A 390 -2.60 9.39 16.92
CA ALA A 390 -2.91 9.31 15.50
C ALA A 390 -4.29 9.93 15.16
N THR A 391 -4.49 11.18 15.56
CA THR A 391 -5.74 11.94 15.44
C THR A 391 -5.41 13.26 14.74
N ALA A 392 -5.59 13.29 13.42
CA ALA A 392 -5.45 14.52 12.64
C ALA A 392 -6.63 14.73 11.68
N ALA A 393 -7.04 15.98 11.56
CA ALA A 393 -8.06 16.41 10.62
C ALA A 393 -7.54 16.28 9.17
N PRO A 394 -8.41 16.01 8.19
CA PRO A 394 -9.87 15.88 8.33
C PRO A 394 -10.32 14.48 8.77
N PHE A 395 -9.47 13.47 8.57
CA PHE A 395 -9.84 12.06 8.71
C PHE A 395 -10.35 11.70 10.11
N SER A 396 -9.72 12.23 11.18
CA SER A 396 -10.15 11.96 12.56
C SER A 396 -11.54 12.50 12.89
N HIS A 397 -12.05 13.51 12.18
CA HIS A 397 -13.41 13.99 12.40
C HIS A 397 -14.48 13.07 11.80
N LEU A 398 -14.08 12.07 11.03
CA LEU A 398 -14.97 11.23 10.23
C LEU A 398 -14.99 9.77 10.69
N ILE A 399 -14.26 9.43 11.75
CA ILE A 399 -14.16 8.08 12.30
C ILE A 399 -14.36 8.06 13.82
N ASN A 400 -14.83 6.94 14.35
CA ASN A 400 -14.94 6.70 15.79
C ASN A 400 -13.62 6.16 16.40
N GLU A 401 -13.65 5.79 17.68
CA GLU A 401 -12.47 5.27 18.40
C GLU A 401 -11.92 3.94 17.85
N THR A 402 -12.75 3.10 17.23
CA THR A 402 -12.33 1.84 16.59
C THR A 402 -11.93 2.02 15.12
N GLY A 403 -12.06 3.23 14.58
CA GLY A 403 -11.68 3.57 13.21
C GLY A 403 -12.76 3.27 12.18
N GLU A 404 -13.99 3.00 12.63
CA GLU A 404 -15.18 2.89 11.78
C GLU A 404 -15.61 4.28 11.30
N ALA A 405 -16.07 4.38 10.06
CA ALA A 405 -16.60 5.62 9.52
C ALA A 405 -17.88 6.05 10.27
N LEU A 406 -17.98 7.30 10.70
CA LEU A 406 -19.14 7.77 11.47
C LEU A 406 -20.46 7.63 10.71
N TYR A 407 -20.43 7.82 9.38
CA TYR A 407 -21.64 7.72 8.56
C TYR A 407 -22.21 6.29 8.50
N SER A 408 -21.41 5.26 8.78
CA SER A 408 -21.88 3.86 8.79
C SER A 408 -22.41 3.43 10.15
N LEU A 409 -22.38 4.31 11.15
CA LEU A 409 -22.89 4.06 12.50
C LEU A 409 -24.29 4.67 12.66
N GLU A 410 -25.04 4.13 13.63
CA GLU A 410 -26.29 4.70 14.13
C GLU A 410 -26.03 6.10 14.70
N GLU A 411 -27.02 6.99 14.63
CA GLU A 411 -26.86 8.42 14.99
C GLU A 411 -26.28 8.64 16.39
N ASP A 412 -26.72 7.86 17.38
CA ASP A 412 -26.27 7.96 18.78
C ASP A 412 -24.79 7.56 18.96
N ASP A 413 -24.22 6.79 18.02
CA ASP A 413 -22.84 6.29 18.06
C ASP A 413 -21.87 7.13 17.20
N ARG A 414 -22.33 8.21 16.57
CA ARG A 414 -21.53 9.08 15.66
C ARG A 414 -20.61 10.05 16.40
N LEU A 415 -19.75 9.55 17.27
CA LEU A 415 -18.78 10.36 18.01
C LEU A 415 -17.39 10.31 17.36
N PRO A 416 -16.82 11.46 16.93
CA PRO A 416 -15.45 11.52 16.42
C PRO A 416 -14.42 10.98 17.42
N VAL A 417 -13.34 10.41 16.91
CA VAL A 417 -12.28 9.83 17.73
C VAL A 417 -11.61 10.88 18.63
N PHE A 418 -11.56 10.55 19.93
CA PHE A 418 -10.72 11.24 20.91
C PHE A 418 -9.47 10.43 21.25
N MET A 419 -9.64 9.10 21.39
CA MET A 419 -8.56 8.16 21.68
C MET A 419 -8.47 7.15 20.54
N PRO A 420 -7.37 7.11 19.77
CA PRO A 420 -7.27 6.26 18.58
C PRO A 420 -7.02 4.80 18.98
N ARG A 421 -8.07 4.06 19.34
CA ARG A 421 -8.04 2.62 19.62
C ARG A 421 -8.48 1.81 18.41
N TYR A 422 -8.08 2.27 17.22
CA TYR A 422 -8.47 1.68 15.95
C TYR A 422 -8.27 0.16 15.95
N SER A 423 -9.28 -0.58 15.50
CA SER A 423 -9.16 -2.04 15.38
C SER A 423 -8.10 -2.39 14.34
N ARG A 424 -7.47 -3.57 14.47
CA ARG A 424 -6.49 -3.99 13.44
C ARG A 424 -7.15 -4.20 12.08
N SER A 425 -8.45 -4.52 12.05
CA SER A 425 -9.25 -4.58 10.83
C SER A 425 -9.42 -3.19 10.19
N SER A 426 -9.72 -2.14 10.95
CA SER A 426 -9.93 -0.80 10.39
C SER A 426 -8.65 -0.19 9.80
N LEU A 427 -7.46 -0.63 10.21
CA LEU A 427 -6.19 -0.28 9.55
C LEU A 427 -6.17 -0.66 8.05
N MET A 428 -6.99 -1.60 7.62
CA MET A 428 -7.23 -1.87 6.20
C MET A 428 -7.93 -0.70 5.50
N THR A 429 -8.91 -0.07 6.14
CA THR A 429 -9.57 1.15 5.64
C THR A 429 -8.54 2.27 5.45
N PHE A 430 -7.66 2.49 6.42
CA PHE A 430 -6.61 3.52 6.32
C PHE A 430 -5.62 3.25 5.17
N MET A 431 -5.20 1.99 5.01
CA MET A 431 -4.34 1.59 3.90
C MET A 431 -5.02 1.82 2.54
N LEU A 432 -6.26 1.35 2.38
CA LEU A 432 -7.03 1.51 1.14
C LEU A 432 -7.32 2.99 0.83
N ALA A 433 -7.62 3.79 1.86
CA ALA A 433 -7.84 5.23 1.72
C ALA A 433 -6.58 5.94 1.22
N GLU A 434 -5.40 5.57 1.71
CA GLU A 434 -4.14 6.16 1.25
C GLU A 434 -3.82 5.75 -0.19
N VAL A 435 -3.98 4.47 -0.54
CA VAL A 435 -3.81 3.99 -1.92
C VAL A 435 -4.77 4.73 -2.87
N LEU A 436 -6.01 4.97 -2.44
CA LEU A 436 -7.00 5.71 -3.19
C LEU A 436 -6.63 7.19 -3.36
N ALA A 437 -6.13 7.86 -2.31
CA ALA A 437 -5.67 9.24 -2.39
C ALA A 437 -4.48 9.40 -3.36
N GLN A 438 -3.53 8.47 -3.32
CA GLN A 438 -2.41 8.41 -4.25
C GLN A 438 -2.88 8.20 -5.70
N ALA A 439 -3.82 7.28 -5.93
CA ALA A 439 -4.42 7.04 -7.24
C ALA A 439 -5.14 8.29 -7.80
N LEU A 440 -5.94 8.97 -6.97
CA LEU A 440 -6.66 10.20 -7.35
C LEU A 440 -5.69 11.35 -7.73
N SER A 441 -4.58 11.48 -7.00
CA SER A 441 -3.52 12.43 -7.34
C SER A 441 -2.85 12.05 -8.66
N GLN A 442 -2.51 10.76 -8.84
CA GLN A 442 -1.82 10.27 -10.04
C GLN A 442 -2.64 10.48 -11.33
N ILE A 443 -3.93 10.11 -11.35
CA ILE A 443 -4.77 10.18 -12.57
C ILE A 443 -4.90 11.60 -13.12
N ASN A 444 -4.82 12.63 -12.27
CA ASN A 444 -4.91 14.03 -12.67
C ASN A 444 -3.56 14.76 -12.71
N SER A 445 -2.48 14.11 -12.29
CA SER A 445 -1.14 14.70 -12.31
C SER A 445 -0.77 15.22 -13.71
N PRO A 446 -0.18 16.43 -13.81
CA PRO A 446 0.27 16.98 -15.10
C PRO A 446 1.19 16.03 -15.87
N ALA A 447 2.10 15.38 -15.16
CA ALA A 447 3.03 14.40 -15.73
C ALA A 447 2.28 13.19 -16.34
N GLN A 448 1.31 12.63 -15.61
CA GLN A 448 0.58 11.47 -16.11
C GLN A 448 -0.29 11.82 -17.33
N ARG A 449 -1.00 12.96 -17.29
CA ARG A 449 -1.82 13.40 -18.43
C ARG A 449 -0.98 13.78 -19.65
N SER A 450 0.25 14.27 -19.45
CA SER A 450 1.22 14.45 -20.54
C SER A 450 1.58 13.11 -21.20
N ARG A 451 1.89 12.08 -20.40
CA ARG A 451 2.22 10.73 -20.91
C ARG A 451 1.07 10.05 -21.67
N GLN A 452 -0.17 10.18 -21.18
CA GLN A 452 -1.34 9.55 -21.82
C GLN A 452 -1.97 10.40 -22.95
N GLY A 453 -1.56 11.66 -23.08
CA GLY A 453 -2.20 12.62 -23.98
C GLY A 453 -3.52 13.17 -23.44
N HIS A 454 -4.21 13.98 -24.26
CA HIS A 454 -5.40 14.75 -23.82
C HIS A 454 -5.08 15.58 -22.56
N THR A 455 -3.99 16.35 -22.62
CA THR A 455 -3.37 17.07 -21.49
C THR A 455 -4.30 18.06 -20.78
N ARG A 456 -5.42 18.43 -21.42
CA ARG A 456 -6.42 19.37 -20.90
C ARG A 456 -7.70 18.72 -20.38
N VAL A 457 -7.87 17.41 -20.53
CA VAL A 457 -9.08 16.67 -20.14
C VAL A 457 -8.90 16.11 -18.72
N PRO A 458 -9.84 16.36 -17.79
CA PRO A 458 -9.83 15.75 -16.46
C PRO A 458 -9.95 14.22 -16.50
N ARG A 459 -9.41 13.54 -15.49
CA ARG A 459 -9.64 12.11 -15.25
C ARG A 459 -10.52 11.95 -14.02
N GLN A 460 -11.41 10.97 -14.09
CA GLN A 460 -12.38 10.70 -13.03
C GLN A 460 -12.41 9.22 -12.70
N LEU A 461 -12.23 8.88 -11.43
CA LEU A 461 -12.30 7.49 -10.98
C LEU A 461 -13.73 6.95 -11.13
N ASN A 462 -13.89 5.85 -11.86
CA ASN A 462 -15.16 5.24 -12.23
C ASN A 462 -15.45 3.95 -11.46
N SER A 463 -14.43 3.10 -11.27
CA SER A 463 -14.56 1.88 -10.48
C SER A 463 -13.27 1.51 -9.76
N VAL A 464 -13.42 0.74 -8.68
CA VAL A 464 -12.32 0.08 -7.95
C VAL A 464 -12.59 -1.42 -7.93
N THR A 465 -11.66 -2.20 -8.46
CA THR A 465 -11.70 -3.67 -8.45
C THR A 465 -10.63 -4.21 -7.50
N LEU A 466 -11.01 -5.04 -6.54
CA LEU A 466 -10.09 -5.74 -5.65
C LEU A 466 -10.04 -7.24 -6.01
N THR A 467 -8.83 -7.79 -6.19
CA THR A 467 -8.65 -9.25 -6.27
C THR A 467 -8.57 -9.88 -4.89
N VAL A 468 -9.05 -11.12 -4.78
CA VAL A 468 -9.07 -11.88 -3.52
C VAL A 468 -8.48 -13.29 -3.68
N PRO A 469 -7.90 -13.88 -2.61
CA PRO A 469 -7.45 -15.26 -2.65
C PRO A 469 -8.65 -16.20 -2.82
N PRO A 470 -8.50 -17.30 -3.60
CA PRO A 470 -9.60 -18.22 -3.83
C PRO A 470 -10.12 -18.89 -2.55
N GLY A 471 -9.24 -19.16 -1.58
CA GLY A 471 -9.58 -19.77 -0.29
C GLY A 471 -10.02 -18.79 0.81
N MET A 472 -10.19 -17.50 0.51
CA MET A 472 -10.63 -16.51 1.51
C MET A 472 -12.05 -16.80 2.01
N PRO A 473 -12.29 -16.95 3.33
CA PRO A 473 -13.64 -17.08 3.89
C PRO A 473 -14.52 -15.89 3.47
N GLN A 474 -15.81 -16.13 3.23
CA GLN A 474 -16.70 -15.07 2.76
C GLN A 474 -16.90 -13.98 3.83
N ALA A 475 -16.85 -14.35 5.11
CA ALA A 475 -16.82 -13.39 6.22
C ALA A 475 -15.65 -12.38 6.10
N GLU A 476 -14.42 -12.83 5.82
CA GLU A 476 -13.27 -11.92 5.65
C GLU A 476 -13.42 -11.07 4.38
N ARG A 477 -13.99 -11.63 3.31
CA ARG A 477 -14.26 -10.89 2.07
C ARG A 477 -15.30 -9.80 2.25
N SER A 478 -16.34 -10.07 3.04
CA SER A 478 -17.37 -9.09 3.41
C SER A 478 -16.74 -7.91 4.13
N ILE A 479 -15.88 -8.18 5.12
CA ILE A 479 -15.14 -7.14 5.84
C ILE A 479 -14.26 -6.36 4.86
N LEU A 480 -13.49 -7.01 3.99
CA LEU A 480 -12.66 -6.32 2.99
C LEU A 480 -13.48 -5.36 2.11
N ASN A 481 -14.66 -5.78 1.66
CA ASN A 481 -15.57 -4.95 0.89
C ASN A 481 -16.05 -3.73 1.69
N GLU A 482 -16.44 -3.92 2.95
CA GLU A 482 -16.81 -2.84 3.85
C GLU A 482 -15.66 -1.84 4.08
N ARG A 483 -14.43 -2.33 4.30
CA ARG A 483 -13.23 -1.49 4.46
C ARG A 483 -12.98 -0.63 3.21
N MET A 484 -13.25 -1.15 2.01
CA MET A 484 -13.14 -0.39 0.76
C MET A 484 -14.25 0.67 0.61
N LEU A 485 -15.49 0.33 0.95
CA LEU A 485 -16.61 1.29 0.96
C LEU A 485 -16.30 2.45 1.91
N GLN A 486 -15.85 2.14 3.13
CA GLN A 486 -15.43 3.14 4.10
C GLN A 486 -14.26 3.99 3.59
N ALA A 487 -13.24 3.38 2.98
CA ALA A 487 -12.11 4.12 2.42
C ALA A 487 -12.54 5.16 1.38
N ILE A 488 -13.44 4.79 0.45
CA ILE A 488 -14.00 5.73 -0.54
C ILE A 488 -14.79 6.84 0.15
N GLY A 489 -15.72 6.50 1.05
CA GLY A 489 -16.56 7.48 1.72
C GLY A 489 -15.75 8.48 2.55
N LEU A 490 -14.74 7.99 3.28
CA LEU A 490 -13.85 8.82 4.09
C LEU A 490 -12.98 9.75 3.24
N VAL A 491 -12.42 9.28 2.11
CA VAL A 491 -11.65 10.15 1.20
C VAL A 491 -12.55 11.22 0.57
N TRP A 492 -13.76 10.87 0.12
CA TRP A 492 -14.70 11.83 -0.47
C TRP A 492 -15.13 12.91 0.52
N LYS A 493 -15.45 12.53 1.76
CA LYS A 493 -15.81 13.48 2.83
C LYS A 493 -14.59 14.32 3.25
N SER A 494 -13.41 13.72 3.36
CA SER A 494 -12.15 14.42 3.68
C SER A 494 -11.76 15.49 2.65
N LEU A 495 -12.01 15.22 1.38
CA LEU A 495 -11.76 16.17 0.29
C LEU A 495 -12.88 17.23 0.14
N GLY A 496 -13.99 17.08 0.87
CA GLY A 496 -15.15 17.98 0.78
C GLY A 496 -16.02 17.73 -0.46
N TRP A 497 -15.85 16.60 -1.15
CA TRP A 497 -16.66 16.23 -2.32
C TRP A 497 -18.06 15.73 -1.95
N HIS A 498 -18.26 15.35 -0.69
CA HIS A 498 -19.58 15.03 -0.13
C HIS A 498 -19.80 15.81 1.17
N ALA A 499 -20.81 16.69 1.20
CA ALA A 499 -21.02 17.65 2.29
C ALA A 499 -21.98 17.16 3.41
N GLY A 500 -22.69 16.05 3.21
CA GLY A 500 -23.65 15.50 4.18
C GLY A 500 -23.03 14.52 5.18
N GLU A 501 -23.72 14.30 6.30
CA GLU A 501 -23.37 13.26 7.30
C GLU A 501 -23.78 11.86 6.86
N GLU A 502 -24.74 11.76 5.93
CA GLU A 502 -25.30 10.52 5.38
C GLU A 502 -24.28 9.60 4.71
N ASP A 503 -24.65 8.32 4.56
CA ASP A 503 -23.87 7.31 3.86
C ASP A 503 -23.78 7.65 2.36
N PRO A 504 -22.57 8.00 1.85
CA PRO A 504 -22.38 8.42 0.47
C PRO A 504 -22.70 7.30 -0.54
N HIS A 505 -22.76 6.04 -0.11
CA HIS A 505 -23.04 4.89 -0.98
C HIS A 505 -24.54 4.54 -1.09
N GLN A 506 -25.38 5.10 -0.23
CA GLN A 506 -26.80 4.75 -0.16
C GLN A 506 -27.74 5.93 -0.37
N ASP A 507 -27.41 7.09 0.20
CA ASP A 507 -28.31 8.22 0.19
C ASP A 507 -28.08 9.13 -1.02
N GLN A 508 -29.13 9.34 -1.80
CA GLN A 508 -29.12 10.25 -2.95
C GLN A 508 -29.59 11.67 -2.58
N ALA A 509 -30.01 11.90 -1.33
CA ALA A 509 -30.46 13.21 -0.86
C ALA A 509 -29.37 14.27 -1.01
N VAL A 510 -28.09 13.90 -0.78
CA VAL A 510 -26.93 14.76 -1.00
C VAL A 510 -26.12 14.24 -2.16
N SER A 511 -26.23 14.89 -3.32
CA SER A 511 -25.41 14.52 -4.47
C SER A 511 -23.94 14.91 -4.24
N PRO A 512 -22.99 13.96 -4.36
CA PRO A 512 -21.58 14.28 -4.26
C PRO A 512 -21.13 15.12 -5.47
N ARG A 513 -20.25 16.10 -5.24
CA ARG A 513 -19.67 16.95 -6.30
C ARG A 513 -18.87 16.14 -7.31
N THR A 514 -18.13 15.15 -6.80
CA THR A 514 -17.40 14.17 -7.60
C THR A 514 -18.12 12.83 -7.47
N PRO A 515 -18.59 12.22 -8.58
CA PRO A 515 -19.22 10.91 -8.56
C PRO A 515 -18.39 9.84 -7.82
N ILE A 516 -19.10 8.99 -7.09
CA ILE A 516 -18.51 7.91 -6.27
C ILE A 516 -18.26 6.70 -7.16
N PRO A 517 -17.05 6.08 -7.10
CA PRO A 517 -16.73 4.94 -7.93
C PRO A 517 -17.51 3.69 -7.48
N SER A 518 -17.85 2.84 -8.44
CA SER A 518 -18.38 1.50 -8.15
C SER A 518 -17.29 0.57 -7.61
N ILE A 519 -17.65 -0.46 -6.84
CA ILE A 519 -16.70 -1.43 -6.26
C ILE A 519 -17.01 -2.83 -6.78
N ARG A 520 -15.95 -3.59 -7.10
CA ARG A 520 -16.04 -5.02 -7.43
C ARG A 520 -15.01 -5.79 -6.62
N VAL A 521 -15.45 -6.81 -5.91
CA VAL A 521 -14.57 -7.72 -5.13
C VAL A 521 -14.85 -9.15 -5.57
N GLU A 522 -14.81 -9.43 -6.88
CA GLU A 522 -15.35 -10.67 -7.46
C GLU A 522 -14.29 -11.69 -7.86
N TRP A 523 -13.21 -11.25 -8.51
CA TRP A 523 -12.25 -12.12 -9.19
C TRP A 523 -11.13 -12.61 -8.28
N ASP A 524 -10.78 -13.88 -8.41
CA ASP A 524 -9.69 -14.48 -7.65
C ASP A 524 -8.32 -14.35 -8.33
N GLU A 525 -7.28 -14.20 -7.49
CA GLU A 525 -5.89 -13.93 -7.89
C GLU A 525 -5.33 -15.03 -8.85
N ALA A 526 -5.64 -16.30 -8.58
CA ALA A 526 -5.14 -17.43 -9.35
C ALA A 526 -5.79 -17.57 -10.75
N SER A 527 -7.10 -17.34 -10.88
CA SER A 527 -7.77 -17.32 -12.19
C SER A 527 -7.30 -16.17 -13.06
N CYS A 528 -6.96 -15.03 -12.46
CA CYS A 528 -6.37 -13.89 -13.17
C CYS A 528 -5.05 -14.29 -13.85
N GLY A 529 -4.21 -15.10 -13.20
CA GLY A 529 -3.00 -15.66 -13.82
C GLY A 529 -3.27 -16.51 -15.06
N GLN A 530 -4.34 -17.32 -15.06
CA GLN A 530 -4.75 -18.14 -16.21
C GLN A 530 -5.17 -17.24 -17.39
N LEU A 531 -5.87 -16.14 -17.11
CA LEU A 531 -6.31 -15.22 -18.15
C LEU A 531 -5.15 -14.48 -18.82
N VAL A 532 -4.09 -14.13 -18.09
CA VAL A 532 -2.85 -13.57 -18.66
C VAL A 532 -2.23 -14.54 -19.67
N TYR A 533 -2.13 -15.83 -19.29
CA TYR A 533 -1.61 -16.87 -20.17
C TYR A 533 -2.50 -17.05 -21.41
N LEU A 534 -3.82 -17.21 -21.23
CA LEU A 534 -4.79 -17.36 -22.31
C LEU A 534 -4.75 -16.19 -23.29
N TYR A 535 -4.76 -14.96 -22.79
CA TYR A 535 -4.72 -13.77 -23.64
C TYR A 535 -3.42 -13.71 -24.44
N THR A 536 -2.27 -13.98 -23.79
CA THR A 536 -0.97 -14.00 -24.46
C THR A 536 -0.94 -15.03 -25.58
N GLU A 537 -1.33 -16.26 -25.28
CA GLU A 537 -1.29 -17.34 -26.27
C GLU A 537 -2.22 -17.04 -27.43
N VAL A 538 -3.50 -16.77 -27.14
CA VAL A 538 -4.50 -16.55 -28.18
C VAL A 538 -4.15 -15.33 -29.03
N ASN A 539 -3.84 -14.17 -28.42
CA ASN A 539 -3.69 -12.92 -29.16
C ASN A 539 -2.29 -12.75 -29.78
N GLU A 540 -1.21 -13.05 -29.04
CA GLU A 540 0.15 -12.79 -29.49
C GLU A 540 0.75 -13.96 -30.29
N ASN A 541 0.47 -15.21 -29.88
CA ASN A 541 1.10 -16.39 -30.47
C ASN A 541 0.22 -17.08 -31.52
N PHE A 542 -1.10 -16.98 -31.41
CA PHE A 542 -2.09 -17.57 -32.33
C PHE A 542 -2.95 -16.52 -33.04
N ALA A 543 -2.55 -15.24 -33.06
CA ALA A 543 -3.17 -14.17 -33.86
C ALA A 543 -4.71 -14.01 -33.70
N GLY A 544 -5.25 -14.31 -32.52
CA GLY A 544 -6.68 -14.26 -32.21
C GLY A 544 -7.44 -15.56 -32.51
N HIS A 545 -6.76 -16.70 -32.71
CA HIS A 545 -7.35 -18.00 -33.02
C HIS A 545 -7.34 -18.96 -31.81
N PRO A 546 -8.32 -18.86 -30.89
CA PRO A 546 -8.34 -19.72 -29.70
C PRO A 546 -8.55 -21.20 -30.02
N GLU A 547 -9.19 -21.53 -31.15
CA GLU A 547 -9.37 -22.90 -31.63
C GLU A 547 -8.05 -23.60 -31.97
N GLU A 548 -7.13 -22.90 -32.62
CA GLU A 548 -5.81 -23.44 -32.96
C GLU A 548 -4.95 -23.62 -31.70
N PHE A 549 -5.02 -22.64 -30.79
CA PHE A 549 -4.35 -22.74 -29.50
C PHE A 549 -4.85 -23.94 -28.68
N PHE A 550 -6.17 -24.11 -28.57
CA PHE A 550 -6.77 -25.18 -27.78
C PHE A 550 -6.40 -26.56 -28.34
N ASP A 551 -6.47 -26.74 -29.66
CA ASP A 551 -6.08 -28.00 -30.30
C ASP A 551 -4.60 -28.33 -30.08
N THR A 552 -3.74 -27.30 -30.16
CA THR A 552 -2.28 -27.42 -29.98
C THR A 552 -1.91 -27.81 -28.55
N ILE A 553 -2.50 -27.15 -27.53
CA ILE A 553 -2.11 -27.36 -26.14
C ILE A 553 -2.78 -28.58 -25.50
N ALA A 554 -3.93 -29.01 -26.03
CA ALA A 554 -4.67 -30.16 -25.50
C ALA A 554 -3.77 -31.40 -25.38
N ARG A 555 -3.92 -32.14 -24.29
CA ARG A 555 -3.19 -33.39 -24.09
C ARG A 555 -3.52 -34.39 -25.22
N PRO A 556 -2.55 -35.22 -25.63
CA PRO A 556 -2.75 -36.17 -26.73
C PRO A 556 -3.93 -37.14 -26.53
N ASP A 557 -4.23 -37.51 -25.28
CA ASP A 557 -5.32 -38.41 -24.89
C ASP A 557 -6.71 -37.75 -24.89
N LYS A 558 -6.79 -36.41 -24.99
CA LYS A 558 -8.04 -35.66 -24.91
C LYS A 558 -8.80 -35.77 -26.24
N THR A 559 -10.05 -36.25 -26.16
CA THR A 559 -10.96 -36.38 -27.32
C THR A 559 -11.66 -35.06 -27.66
N ASP A 560 -12.11 -34.32 -26.65
CA ASP A 560 -12.67 -32.97 -26.81
C ASP A 560 -11.54 -31.93 -26.88
N ARG A 561 -11.15 -31.57 -28.11
CA ARG A 561 -10.12 -30.56 -28.41
C ARG A 561 -10.62 -29.12 -28.34
N GLN A 562 -11.93 -28.90 -28.14
CA GLN A 562 -12.50 -27.55 -27.90
C GLN A 562 -12.55 -27.19 -26.41
N ARG A 563 -11.96 -28.03 -25.56
CA ARG A 563 -11.86 -27.80 -24.12
C ARG A 563 -10.44 -28.00 -23.65
N ILE A 564 -9.90 -27.04 -22.91
CA ILE A 564 -8.63 -27.17 -22.19
C ILE A 564 -8.85 -26.99 -20.69
N THR A 565 -8.00 -27.60 -19.88
CA THR A 565 -8.07 -27.55 -18.42
C THR A 565 -6.76 -26.96 -17.93
N LEU A 566 -6.82 -25.79 -17.29
CA LEU A 566 -5.64 -25.13 -16.72
C LEU A 566 -5.69 -25.21 -15.20
N ALA A 567 -4.54 -25.52 -14.59
CA ALA A 567 -4.33 -25.35 -13.17
C ALA A 567 -3.38 -24.17 -12.92
N THR A 568 -3.57 -23.45 -11.82
CA THR A 568 -2.63 -22.43 -11.34
C THR A 568 -2.33 -22.66 -9.87
N ILE A 569 -1.05 -22.79 -9.51
CA ILE A 569 -0.59 -22.64 -8.14
C ILE A 569 -0.06 -21.22 -8.00
N ASP A 570 -0.78 -20.39 -7.25
CA ASP A 570 -0.38 -19.02 -6.95
C ASP A 570 0.20 -18.95 -5.54
N ILE A 571 1.46 -18.52 -5.43
CA ILE A 571 2.15 -18.41 -4.14
C ILE A 571 2.26 -16.92 -3.79
N GLY A 572 1.36 -16.45 -2.94
CA GLY A 572 1.38 -15.09 -2.41
C GLY A 572 2.40 -14.91 -1.28
N GLY A 573 2.32 -13.75 -0.63
CA GLY A 573 3.09 -13.49 0.58
C GLY A 573 2.53 -14.17 1.82
N GLY A 574 1.21 -14.39 1.89
CA GLY A 574 0.56 -15.02 3.05
C GLY A 574 -0.43 -16.13 2.73
N THR A 575 -0.69 -16.42 1.46
CA THR A 575 -1.48 -17.58 1.04
C THR A 575 -0.83 -18.29 -0.13
N THR A 576 -1.02 -19.61 -0.20
CA THR A 576 -0.72 -20.43 -1.38
C THR A 576 -2.02 -21.05 -1.85
N ASP A 577 -2.35 -20.81 -3.10
CA ASP A 577 -3.69 -21.00 -3.65
C ASP A 577 -3.64 -21.90 -4.90
N LEU A 578 -4.62 -22.78 -5.07
CA LEU A 578 -4.80 -23.60 -6.27
C LEU A 578 -6.15 -23.32 -6.90
N VAL A 579 -6.18 -23.07 -8.20
CA VAL A 579 -7.41 -23.03 -9.00
C VAL A 579 -7.26 -23.91 -10.24
N ILE A 580 -8.30 -24.69 -10.53
CA ILE A 580 -8.40 -25.54 -11.71
C ILE A 580 -9.65 -25.17 -12.48
N THR A 581 -9.49 -24.79 -13.74
CA THR A 581 -10.56 -24.26 -14.58
C THR A 581 -10.57 -24.99 -15.92
N ASP A 582 -11.75 -25.46 -16.32
CA ASP A 582 -12.01 -25.86 -17.70
C ASP A 582 -12.37 -24.62 -18.52
N TYR A 583 -11.74 -24.47 -19.69
CA TYR A 583 -12.08 -23.46 -20.67
C TYR A 583 -12.65 -24.14 -21.90
N ARG A 584 -13.86 -23.74 -22.28
CA ARG A 584 -14.59 -24.26 -23.44
C ARG A 584 -14.73 -23.18 -24.49
N LEU A 585 -14.63 -23.55 -25.77
CA LEU A 585 -15.05 -22.69 -26.87
C LEU A 585 -16.57 -22.79 -27.06
N ASP A 586 -17.24 -21.64 -27.05
CA ASP A 586 -18.67 -21.51 -27.29
C ASP A 586 -18.91 -20.77 -28.61
N ARG A 587 -19.44 -21.49 -29.59
CA ARG A 587 -19.73 -20.99 -30.94
C ARG A 587 -21.16 -20.45 -31.09
N ALA A 588 -21.93 -20.36 -30.00
CA ALA A 588 -23.32 -19.91 -30.00
C ALA A 588 -24.23 -20.64 -31.03
N GLY A 589 -24.01 -21.95 -31.22
CA GLY A 589 -24.79 -22.78 -32.14
C GLY A 589 -24.31 -22.77 -33.61
N ASN A 590 -23.29 -21.98 -33.95
CA ASN A 590 -22.70 -22.00 -35.29
C ASN A 590 -21.75 -23.19 -35.48
N THR A 591 -21.89 -23.88 -36.62
CA THR A 591 -21.01 -25.00 -37.03
C THR A 591 -19.74 -24.56 -37.77
N GLY A 592 -19.57 -23.26 -38.01
CA GLY A 592 -18.42 -22.71 -38.74
C GLY A 592 -17.11 -22.77 -37.95
N SER A 593 -15.98 -22.96 -38.66
CA SER A 593 -14.62 -23.06 -38.12
C SER A 593 -13.95 -21.71 -37.86
N GLY A 594 -14.72 -20.62 -37.69
CA GLY A 594 -14.16 -19.28 -37.49
C GLY A 594 -13.59 -19.04 -36.10
N SER A 595 -12.76 -18.00 -35.97
CA SER A 595 -12.11 -17.55 -34.73
C SER A 595 -12.98 -16.69 -33.81
N ASN A 596 -14.15 -16.26 -34.29
CA ASN A 596 -15.10 -15.48 -33.50
C ASN A 596 -15.90 -16.39 -32.55
N VAL A 597 -15.25 -16.84 -31.48
CA VAL A 597 -15.79 -17.77 -30.48
C VAL A 597 -15.58 -17.24 -29.07
N HIS A 598 -16.51 -17.56 -28.16
CA HIS A 598 -16.36 -17.20 -26.77
C HIS A 598 -15.54 -18.24 -26.00
N ILE A 599 -14.57 -17.80 -25.23
CA ILE A 599 -13.92 -18.65 -24.21
C ILE A 599 -14.76 -18.57 -22.95
N VAL A 600 -15.30 -19.71 -22.52
CA VAL A 600 -16.17 -19.82 -21.34
C VAL A 600 -15.44 -20.62 -20.25
N PRO A 601 -15.12 -20.00 -19.11
CA PRO A 601 -14.52 -20.70 -17.97
C PRO A 601 -15.57 -21.47 -17.16
N GLU A 602 -15.16 -22.62 -16.62
CA GLU A 602 -15.89 -23.45 -15.66
C GLU A 602 -14.89 -23.90 -14.58
N GLN A 603 -14.90 -23.22 -13.42
CA GLN A 603 -14.03 -23.56 -12.29
C GLN A 603 -14.43 -24.94 -11.74
N ARG A 604 -13.47 -25.86 -11.70
CA ARG A 604 -13.63 -27.25 -11.24
C ARG A 604 -13.18 -27.46 -9.80
N PHE A 605 -12.18 -26.69 -9.37
CA PHE A 605 -11.63 -26.75 -8.02
C PHE A 605 -10.98 -25.42 -7.65
N ARG A 606 -11.10 -25.03 -6.37
CA ARG A 606 -10.36 -23.91 -5.79
C ARG A 606 -10.15 -24.15 -4.29
N ASP A 607 -8.95 -23.91 -3.79
CA ASP A 607 -8.65 -23.87 -2.36
C ASP A 607 -7.42 -22.98 -2.07
N GLY A 608 -7.20 -22.65 -0.80
CA GLY A 608 -6.11 -21.78 -0.37
C GLY A 608 -5.65 -22.03 1.07
N PHE A 609 -4.34 -21.90 1.29
CA PHE A 609 -3.69 -22.17 2.58
C PHE A 609 -2.88 -20.98 3.06
N LYS A 610 -2.86 -20.72 4.37
CA LYS A 610 -2.15 -19.57 4.97
C LYS A 610 -0.63 -19.77 5.17
N VAL A 611 -0.01 -20.67 4.40
CA VAL A 611 1.45 -20.93 4.39
C VAL A 611 1.99 -20.51 3.03
N ALA A 612 2.92 -19.54 2.98
CA ALA A 612 3.35 -18.91 1.74
C ALA A 612 4.75 -18.25 1.82
N GLY A 613 4.93 -17.13 1.10
CA GLY A 613 6.21 -16.41 1.00
C GLY A 613 6.81 -15.94 2.33
N ASP A 614 6.00 -15.41 3.24
CA ASP A 614 6.51 -14.95 4.53
C ASP A 614 6.97 -16.12 5.42
N ASP A 615 6.32 -17.28 5.31
CA ASP A 615 6.70 -18.48 6.06
C ASP A 615 8.01 -19.08 5.51
N ILE A 616 8.21 -19.02 4.18
CA ILE A 616 9.52 -19.32 3.58
C ILE A 616 10.59 -18.38 4.14
N LEU A 617 10.31 -17.08 4.23
CA LEU A 617 11.25 -16.11 4.79
C LEU A 617 11.56 -16.42 6.26
N LEU A 618 10.55 -16.78 7.06
CA LEU A 618 10.74 -17.15 8.46
C LEU A 618 11.59 -18.42 8.61
N ASP A 619 11.32 -19.48 7.82
CA ASP A 619 12.14 -20.70 7.80
C ASP A 619 13.59 -20.38 7.41
N VAL A 620 13.79 -19.52 6.40
CA VAL A 620 15.12 -19.06 5.98
C VAL A 620 15.83 -18.29 7.10
N ILE A 621 15.13 -17.39 7.79
CA ILE A 621 15.69 -16.67 8.93
C ILE A 621 16.13 -17.66 10.00
N GLN A 622 15.27 -18.60 10.37
CA GLN A 622 15.50 -19.55 11.44
C GLN A 622 16.66 -20.50 11.14
N ASP A 623 16.69 -21.08 9.94
CA ASP A 623 17.59 -22.20 9.62
C ASP A 623 18.90 -21.74 8.94
N PHE A 624 18.96 -20.51 8.42
CA PHE A 624 20.13 -20.01 7.66
C PHE A 624 20.70 -18.67 8.17
N ILE A 625 19.88 -17.78 8.76
CA ILE A 625 20.35 -16.47 9.23
C ILE A 625 20.72 -16.52 10.72
N LEU A 626 19.81 -16.97 11.58
CA LEU A 626 20.03 -17.02 13.03
C LEU A 626 21.27 -17.82 13.46
N PRO A 627 21.67 -18.94 12.80
CA PRO A 627 22.91 -19.63 13.15
C PRO A 627 24.18 -18.77 13.01
N SER A 628 24.19 -17.82 12.06
CA SER A 628 25.32 -16.88 11.91
C SER A 628 25.37 -15.86 13.05
N PHE A 629 24.21 -15.43 13.53
CA PHE A 629 24.10 -14.57 14.71
C PHE A 629 24.52 -15.31 15.98
N GLU A 630 24.07 -16.54 16.17
CA GLU A 630 24.47 -17.40 17.29
C GLU A 630 26.00 -17.56 17.35
N LYS A 631 26.62 -17.88 16.21
CA LYS A 631 28.07 -18.02 16.10
C LYS A 631 28.80 -16.71 16.40
N ALA A 632 28.26 -15.57 15.97
CA ALA A 632 28.84 -14.26 16.30
C ALA A 632 28.79 -13.97 17.80
N LEU A 633 27.70 -14.35 18.49
CA LEU A 633 27.58 -14.25 19.94
C LEU A 633 28.57 -15.18 20.66
N GLN A 634 28.71 -16.42 20.21
CA GLN A 634 29.70 -17.38 20.74
C GLN A 634 31.13 -16.84 20.64
N ASN A 635 31.50 -16.31 19.47
CA ASN A 635 32.82 -15.72 19.24
C ASN A 635 33.08 -14.48 20.12
N ALA A 636 32.02 -13.78 20.54
CA ALA A 636 32.11 -12.66 21.47
C ALA A 636 32.22 -13.08 22.95
N GLY A 637 32.20 -14.38 23.25
CA GLY A 637 32.33 -14.93 24.60
C GLY A 637 31.01 -15.16 25.35
N VAL A 638 29.86 -15.05 24.68
CA VAL A 638 28.53 -15.36 25.26
C VAL A 638 28.45 -16.86 25.57
N LYS A 639 28.18 -17.21 26.83
CA LYS A 639 28.22 -18.63 27.29
C LYS A 639 26.97 -19.41 26.90
N ALA A 640 25.81 -18.75 26.94
CA ALA A 640 24.52 -19.34 26.57
C ALA A 640 23.83 -18.51 25.46
N PRO A 641 24.35 -18.56 24.21
CA PRO A 641 23.80 -17.80 23.09
C PRO A 641 22.31 -18.02 22.88
N ASP A 642 21.84 -19.27 23.04
CA ASP A 642 20.44 -19.62 22.85
C ASP A 642 19.49 -18.83 23.78
N SER A 643 19.84 -18.72 25.06
CA SER A 643 19.04 -17.94 26.03
C SER A 643 19.09 -16.44 25.73
N LEU A 644 20.25 -15.92 25.32
CA LEU A 644 20.37 -14.52 24.92
C LEU A 644 19.52 -14.22 23.68
N MET A 645 19.52 -15.13 22.70
CA MET A 645 18.70 -15.02 21.49
C MET A 645 17.21 -15.15 21.79
N SER A 646 16.79 -16.02 22.71
CA SER A 646 15.39 -16.09 23.17
C SER A 646 14.89 -14.74 23.69
N ARG A 647 15.75 -13.99 24.39
CA ARG A 647 15.43 -12.64 24.87
C ARG A 647 15.44 -11.58 23.76
N LEU A 648 16.44 -11.63 22.89
CA LEU A 648 16.66 -10.62 21.85
C LEU A 648 15.68 -10.73 20.68
N CYS A 649 15.32 -11.96 20.29
CA CYS A 649 14.55 -12.26 19.08
C CYS A 649 13.64 -13.49 19.19
N GLY A 650 13.40 -14.00 20.41
CA GLY A 650 12.41 -15.04 20.69
C GLY A 650 11.12 -14.48 21.29
N ASP A 651 10.33 -15.35 21.91
CA ASP A 651 9.00 -15.04 22.45
C ASP A 651 9.02 -14.63 23.93
N GLU A 652 10.19 -14.50 24.55
CA GLU A 652 10.31 -14.06 25.95
C GLU A 652 9.62 -12.70 26.15
N SER A 653 8.84 -12.59 27.22
CA SER A 653 8.20 -11.33 27.63
C SER A 653 9.27 -10.33 28.07
N VAL A 654 9.24 -9.14 27.48
CA VAL A 654 10.19 -8.06 27.73
C VAL A 654 9.47 -6.74 27.90
N SER A 655 10.21 -5.69 28.28
CA SER A 655 9.66 -4.34 28.36
C SER A 655 9.09 -3.89 27.01
N ALA A 656 8.11 -2.98 27.02
CA ALA A 656 7.52 -2.44 25.78
C ALA A 656 8.59 -1.81 24.85
N GLN A 657 9.62 -1.18 25.44
CA GLN A 657 10.74 -0.62 24.69
C GLN A 657 11.59 -1.72 24.02
N ASP A 658 11.89 -2.80 24.75
CA ASP A 658 12.64 -3.94 24.19
C ASP A 658 11.83 -4.70 23.13
N MET A 659 10.50 -4.75 23.23
CA MET A 659 9.65 -5.32 22.17
C MET A 659 9.81 -4.56 20.85
N ILE A 660 9.90 -3.22 20.92
CA ILE A 660 10.09 -2.40 19.72
C ILE A 660 11.51 -2.58 19.16
N LEU A 661 12.52 -2.64 20.02
CA LEU A 661 13.90 -2.89 19.59
C LEU A 661 14.07 -4.30 19.00
N ARG A 662 13.36 -5.31 19.52
CA ARG A 662 13.25 -6.65 18.94
C ARG A 662 12.61 -6.60 17.55
N GLN A 663 11.49 -5.88 17.40
CA GLN A 663 10.85 -5.67 16.10
C GLN A 663 11.81 -4.99 15.11
N GLN A 664 12.52 -3.95 15.54
CA GLN A 664 13.50 -3.24 14.71
C GLN A 664 14.69 -4.12 14.34
N LEU A 665 15.19 -4.94 15.27
CA LEU A 665 16.24 -5.90 14.98
C LEU A 665 15.81 -6.86 13.86
N ASN A 666 14.56 -7.34 13.88
CA ASN A 666 14.03 -8.14 12.78
C ASN A 666 13.94 -7.33 11.47
N LEU A 667 13.32 -6.15 11.50
CA LEU A 667 13.08 -5.34 10.30
C LEU A 667 14.34 -4.73 9.67
N GLN A 668 15.39 -4.49 10.45
CA GLN A 668 16.65 -3.90 9.98
C GLN A 668 17.73 -4.95 9.70
N VAL A 669 17.64 -6.15 10.29
CA VAL A 669 18.69 -7.18 10.20
C VAL A 669 18.16 -8.50 9.66
N PHE A 670 17.32 -9.22 10.39
CA PHE A 670 16.99 -10.61 10.04
C PHE A 670 16.17 -10.73 8.75
N ALA A 671 15.08 -9.97 8.62
CA ALA A 671 14.26 -9.99 7.41
C ALA A 671 15.04 -9.50 6.18
N PRO A 672 15.78 -8.36 6.22
CA PRO A 672 16.65 -7.96 5.11
C PRO A 672 17.72 -8.98 4.73
N LEU A 673 18.37 -9.65 5.70
CA LEU A 673 19.35 -10.70 5.41
C LEU A 673 18.70 -11.94 4.77
N GLY A 674 17.53 -12.36 5.27
CA GLY A 674 16.77 -13.46 4.68
C GLY A 674 16.31 -13.15 3.25
N LEU A 675 15.84 -11.92 3.00
CA LEU A 675 15.49 -11.45 1.66
C LEU A 675 16.71 -11.35 0.74
N ALA A 676 17.88 -10.94 1.25
CA ALA A 676 19.13 -10.94 0.49
C ALA A 676 19.54 -12.37 0.07
N LEU A 677 19.43 -13.34 0.98
CA LEU A 677 19.67 -14.75 0.69
C LEU A 677 18.70 -15.29 -0.36
N LEU A 678 17.40 -15.04 -0.20
CA LEU A 678 16.38 -15.45 -1.18
C LEU A 678 16.59 -14.80 -2.55
N LYS A 679 17.00 -13.52 -2.59
CA LYS A 679 17.30 -12.80 -3.84
C LYS A 679 18.53 -13.37 -4.55
N ALA A 680 19.57 -13.76 -3.80
CA ALA A 680 20.71 -14.49 -4.36
C ALA A 680 20.25 -15.87 -4.90
N TYR A 681 19.40 -16.56 -4.14
CA TYR A 681 18.85 -17.86 -4.51
C TYR A 681 17.95 -17.83 -5.76
N GLU A 682 17.26 -16.73 -6.07
CA GLU A 682 16.53 -16.58 -7.34
C GLU A 682 17.42 -16.75 -8.59
N HIS A 683 18.74 -16.57 -8.46
CA HIS A 683 19.72 -16.71 -9.55
C HIS A 683 20.56 -17.99 -9.44
N TYR A 684 20.23 -18.87 -8.50
CA TYR A 684 20.96 -20.13 -8.30
C TYR A 684 20.67 -21.13 -9.42
N ASP A 685 21.73 -21.68 -9.99
CA ASP A 685 21.69 -22.79 -10.95
C ASP A 685 22.35 -24.03 -10.32
N PRO A 686 21.62 -25.13 -10.08
CA PRO A 686 22.19 -26.34 -9.49
C PRO A 686 23.26 -27.02 -10.36
N GLN A 687 23.38 -26.66 -11.64
CA GLN A 687 24.42 -27.20 -12.54
C GLN A 687 25.74 -26.43 -12.44
N VAL A 688 25.74 -25.24 -11.87
CA VAL A 688 26.91 -24.37 -11.75
C VAL A 688 27.42 -24.42 -10.31
N PRO A 689 28.62 -24.99 -10.06
CA PRO A 689 29.22 -24.92 -8.74
C PRO A 689 29.41 -23.47 -8.31
N GLN A 690 28.98 -23.14 -7.09
CA GLN A 690 29.21 -21.83 -6.50
C GLN A 690 30.10 -21.95 -5.27
N GLU A 691 31.11 -21.10 -5.19
CA GLU A 691 31.93 -20.98 -3.99
C GLU A 691 31.17 -20.25 -2.88
N VAL A 692 31.19 -20.82 -1.68
CA VAL A 692 30.58 -20.22 -0.50
C VAL A 692 31.58 -19.26 0.15
N THR A 693 31.41 -17.96 -0.08
CA THR A 693 32.29 -16.93 0.48
C THR A 693 31.70 -16.28 1.73
N PRO A 694 32.47 -16.14 2.83
CA PRO A 694 32.05 -15.35 3.98
C PRO A 694 31.90 -13.86 3.65
N GLN A 695 30.82 -13.26 4.11
CA GLN A 695 30.52 -11.84 4.03
C GLN A 695 30.13 -11.31 5.41
N SER A 696 30.19 -10.01 5.62
CA SER A 696 29.67 -9.38 6.83
C SER A 696 28.25 -8.86 6.65
N TYR A 697 27.52 -8.68 7.75
CA TYR A 697 26.20 -8.03 7.71
C TYR A 697 26.25 -6.66 7.04
N ARG A 698 27.31 -5.86 7.27
CA ARG A 698 27.52 -4.56 6.61
C ARG A 698 27.58 -4.68 5.09
N GLN A 699 28.29 -5.68 4.57
CA GLN A 699 28.43 -5.88 3.12
C GLN A 699 27.09 -6.20 2.45
N LEU A 700 26.21 -6.92 3.14
CA LEU A 700 24.91 -7.32 2.61
C LEU A 700 23.82 -6.26 2.78
N LEU A 701 23.82 -5.54 3.89
CA LEU A 701 22.77 -4.58 4.25
C LEU A 701 23.09 -3.14 3.83
N GLY A 702 24.38 -2.83 3.65
CA GLY A 702 24.87 -1.48 3.39
C GLY A 702 25.12 -0.66 4.65
N ASP A 703 25.74 0.51 4.45
CA ASP A 703 26.07 1.43 5.53
C ASP A 703 24.81 2.10 6.12
N ASN A 704 24.77 2.24 7.44
CA ASN A 704 23.64 2.82 8.19
C ASN A 704 22.30 2.06 8.10
N ALA A 705 22.30 0.82 7.59
CA ALA A 705 21.11 -0.04 7.58
C ALA A 705 20.58 -0.27 9.00
N ILE A 706 21.49 -0.56 9.94
CA ILE A 706 21.18 -0.79 11.35
C ILE A 706 21.28 0.53 12.12
N SER A 707 20.22 0.91 12.84
CA SER A 707 20.21 2.10 13.67
C SER A 707 21.10 1.93 14.89
N LYS A 708 21.61 3.05 15.41
CA LYS A 708 22.40 3.07 16.65
C LYS A 708 21.64 2.45 17.83
N SER A 709 20.33 2.68 17.93
CA SER A 709 19.48 2.10 18.98
C SER A 709 19.49 0.56 18.96
N VAL A 710 19.40 -0.06 17.78
CA VAL A 710 19.43 -1.51 17.63
C VAL A 710 20.84 -2.06 17.91
N LEU A 711 21.88 -1.37 17.45
CA LEU A 711 23.26 -1.74 17.78
C LEU A 711 23.49 -1.70 19.30
N ASP A 712 23.06 -0.62 19.96
CA ASP A 712 23.20 -0.45 21.41
C ASP A 712 22.38 -1.49 22.18
N TYR A 713 21.19 -1.85 21.72
CA TYR A 713 20.34 -2.91 22.28
C TYR A 713 21.07 -4.26 22.33
N VAL A 714 21.59 -4.72 21.19
CA VAL A 714 22.30 -6.00 21.10
C VAL A 714 23.62 -5.94 21.87
N ASN A 715 24.42 -4.88 21.69
CA ASN A 715 25.70 -4.72 22.36
C ASN A 715 25.55 -4.66 23.88
N ALA A 716 24.51 -4.00 24.40
CA ALA A 716 24.24 -3.95 25.84
C ALA A 716 23.85 -5.31 26.41
N ALA A 717 23.13 -6.12 25.64
CA ALA A 717 22.77 -7.48 26.04
C ALA A 717 24.01 -8.40 26.07
N VAL A 718 24.89 -8.31 25.06
CA VAL A 718 26.17 -9.05 25.00
C VAL A 718 27.09 -8.64 26.16
N ARG A 719 27.28 -7.34 26.40
CA ARG A 719 28.13 -6.86 27.52
C ARG A 719 27.65 -7.38 28.88
N ARG A 720 26.34 -7.44 29.10
CA ARG A 720 25.75 -7.97 30.33
C ARG A 720 26.01 -9.46 30.51
N ASP A 721 25.92 -10.25 29.45
CA ASP A 721 26.17 -11.70 29.50
C ASP A 721 27.65 -12.03 29.72
N VAL A 722 28.54 -11.33 29.02
CA VAL A 722 30.00 -11.53 29.10
C VAL A 722 30.60 -10.96 30.39
N GLY A 723 29.91 -10.02 31.05
CA GLY A 723 30.34 -9.41 32.32
C GLY A 723 31.46 -8.37 32.18
N GLY A 724 31.61 -7.74 31.01
CA GLY A 724 32.69 -6.77 30.73
C GLY A 724 32.57 -6.08 29.37
N GLN A 725 33.64 -5.40 28.95
CA GLN A 725 33.73 -4.86 27.59
C GLN A 725 33.88 -6.01 26.59
N SER A 726 33.09 -5.99 25.52
CA SER A 726 33.15 -6.96 24.42
C SER A 726 33.45 -6.22 23.13
N GLY A 727 34.30 -6.80 22.28
CA GLY A 727 34.59 -6.30 20.93
C GLY A 727 33.51 -6.67 19.90
N PHE A 728 32.34 -7.13 20.34
CA PHE A 728 31.24 -7.51 19.45
C PHE A 728 30.75 -6.31 18.63
N ASP A 729 30.72 -6.48 17.31
CA ASP A 729 30.09 -5.57 16.35
C ASP A 729 29.14 -6.36 15.47
N LEU A 730 27.84 -6.08 15.61
CA LEU A 730 26.79 -6.73 14.82
C LEU A 730 27.00 -6.52 13.30
N ASN A 731 27.54 -5.38 12.88
CA ASN A 731 27.80 -5.12 11.46
C ASN A 731 28.92 -6.00 10.90
N ALA A 732 29.84 -6.44 11.76
CA ALA A 732 30.97 -7.29 11.41
C ALA A 732 30.65 -8.78 11.54
N ALA A 733 29.44 -9.14 11.97
CA ALA A 733 29.03 -10.54 12.10
C ALA A 733 29.17 -11.28 10.76
N PRO A 734 29.90 -12.41 10.72
CA PRO A 734 30.14 -13.16 9.49
C PRO A 734 28.95 -14.05 9.13
N ILE A 735 28.59 -14.10 7.86
CA ILE A 735 27.55 -14.95 7.28
C ILE A 735 28.00 -15.49 5.93
N SER A 736 27.52 -16.68 5.55
CA SER A 736 27.80 -17.27 4.25
C SER A 736 26.52 -17.83 3.66
N PHE A 737 26.24 -17.47 2.41
CA PHE A 737 25.06 -17.93 1.69
C PHE A 737 25.36 -19.26 0.98
N ASP A 738 25.05 -20.36 1.65
CA ASP A 738 25.11 -21.70 1.06
C ASP A 738 23.79 -22.01 0.32
N LEU A 739 23.76 -21.61 -0.95
CA LEU A 739 22.57 -21.76 -1.80
C LEU A 739 22.27 -23.23 -2.13
N GLN A 740 23.29 -24.09 -2.16
CA GLN A 740 23.11 -25.53 -2.39
C GLN A 740 22.42 -26.19 -1.20
N LYS A 741 22.82 -25.84 0.04
CA LYS A 741 22.14 -26.30 1.25
C LYS A 741 20.69 -25.80 1.30
N LEU A 742 20.44 -24.55 0.94
CA LEU A 742 19.07 -24.03 0.83
C LEU A 742 18.25 -24.80 -0.22
N HIS A 743 18.84 -25.12 -1.38
CA HIS A 743 18.18 -25.93 -2.40
C HIS A 743 17.83 -27.34 -1.88
N ALA A 744 18.76 -27.99 -1.18
CA ALA A 744 18.54 -29.29 -0.56
C ALA A 744 17.44 -29.24 0.50
N ALA A 745 17.32 -28.14 1.26
CA ALA A 745 16.26 -27.96 2.26
C ALA A 745 14.86 -27.96 1.63
N PHE A 746 14.68 -27.31 0.47
CA PHE A 746 13.42 -27.41 -0.29
C PHE A 746 13.15 -28.85 -0.77
N LEU A 747 14.16 -29.58 -1.22
CA LEU A 747 13.95 -30.92 -1.78
C LEU A 747 13.75 -32.02 -0.71
N ASN A 748 14.10 -31.75 0.55
CA ASN A 748 14.05 -32.71 1.66
C ASN A 748 13.00 -32.33 2.72
N ASP A 749 11.96 -31.58 2.33
CA ASP A 749 10.82 -31.21 3.19
C ASP A 749 11.18 -30.45 4.48
N GLN A 750 12.29 -29.70 4.45
CA GLN A 750 12.72 -28.85 5.58
C GLN A 750 12.06 -27.46 5.55
N ILE A 751 11.65 -26.98 4.38
CA ILE A 751 10.89 -25.73 4.24
C ILE A 751 9.40 -26.05 4.29
N ASN A 752 8.65 -25.42 5.20
CA ASN A 752 7.28 -25.83 5.53
C ASN A 752 6.30 -25.79 4.35
N ILE A 753 6.52 -24.93 3.37
CA ILE A 753 5.65 -24.80 2.19
C ILE A 753 5.56 -26.08 1.36
N THR A 754 6.56 -26.96 1.38
CA THR A 754 6.58 -28.14 0.50
C THR A 754 5.47 -29.14 0.82
N LYS A 755 5.03 -29.21 2.08
CA LYS A 755 3.87 -30.03 2.50
C LYS A 755 2.59 -29.61 1.79
N ILE A 756 2.35 -28.29 1.73
CA ILE A 756 1.19 -27.71 1.05
C ILE A 756 1.31 -27.90 -0.47
N LEU A 757 2.49 -27.64 -1.05
CA LEU A 757 2.71 -27.85 -2.47
C LEU A 757 2.50 -29.31 -2.88
N GLY A 758 2.91 -30.27 -2.05
CA GLY A 758 2.67 -31.69 -2.28
C GLY A 758 1.18 -32.02 -2.34
N ALA A 759 0.40 -31.51 -1.38
CA ALA A 759 -1.05 -31.70 -1.36
C ALA A 759 -1.74 -31.06 -2.58
N LEU A 760 -1.33 -29.85 -2.98
CA LEU A 760 -1.86 -29.17 -4.17
C LEU A 760 -1.48 -29.90 -5.47
N CYS A 761 -0.25 -30.40 -5.57
CA CYS A 761 0.21 -31.19 -6.71
C CYS A 761 -0.58 -32.49 -6.86
N GLU A 762 -0.97 -33.13 -5.76
CA GLU A 762 -1.82 -34.31 -5.81
C GLU A 762 -3.20 -34.00 -6.40
N VAL A 763 -3.82 -32.89 -5.97
CA VAL A 763 -5.08 -32.44 -6.57
C VAL A 763 -4.88 -32.14 -8.04
N ALA A 764 -3.84 -31.38 -8.41
CA ALA A 764 -3.52 -31.10 -9.81
C ALA A 764 -3.24 -32.36 -10.65
N ALA A 765 -2.78 -33.46 -10.06
CA ALA A 765 -2.60 -34.74 -10.75
C ALA A 765 -3.93 -35.50 -10.95
N GLN A 766 -4.90 -35.33 -10.04
CA GLN A 766 -6.24 -35.92 -10.14
C GLN A 766 -7.10 -35.24 -11.21
N TYR A 767 -6.94 -33.93 -11.40
CA TYR A 767 -7.55 -33.22 -12.51
C TYR A 767 -6.63 -33.35 -13.72
N PRO A 768 -7.06 -33.94 -14.85
CA PRO A 768 -6.22 -34.15 -16.03
C PRO A 768 -5.90 -32.83 -16.77
N CYS A 769 -5.15 -31.95 -16.13
CA CYS A 769 -4.82 -30.60 -16.59
C CYS A 769 -3.93 -30.64 -17.83
N ASP A 770 -4.20 -29.77 -18.79
CA ASP A 770 -3.38 -29.58 -19.97
C ASP A 770 -2.09 -28.80 -19.65
N VAL A 771 -2.17 -27.82 -18.74
CA VAL A 771 -1.02 -27.02 -18.27
C VAL A 771 -1.21 -26.67 -16.79
N LEU A 772 -0.11 -26.67 -16.04
CA LEU A 772 -0.02 -26.13 -14.68
C LEU A 772 0.83 -24.85 -14.70
N LEU A 773 0.23 -23.73 -14.33
CA LEU A 773 0.88 -22.43 -14.21
C LEU A 773 1.38 -22.21 -12.78
N LEU A 774 2.55 -21.60 -12.62
CA LEU A 774 3.08 -21.14 -11.33
C LEU A 774 3.14 -19.61 -11.32
N THR A 775 2.47 -18.98 -10.36
CA THR A 775 2.37 -17.53 -10.21
C THR A 775 2.75 -17.06 -8.80
N GLY A 776 2.81 -15.74 -8.61
CA GLY A 776 3.22 -15.13 -7.35
C GLY A 776 4.74 -15.11 -7.15
N ARG A 777 5.25 -14.17 -6.36
CA ARG A 777 6.70 -13.87 -6.25
C ARG A 777 7.57 -15.10 -5.87
N PRO A 778 7.19 -15.94 -4.88
CA PRO A 778 7.99 -17.11 -4.48
C PRO A 778 8.07 -18.21 -5.54
N SER A 779 7.22 -18.22 -6.58
CA SER A 779 7.37 -19.15 -7.71
C SER A 779 8.71 -18.98 -8.47
N ARG A 780 9.38 -17.85 -8.28
CA ARG A 780 10.74 -17.57 -8.79
C ARG A 780 11.82 -18.40 -8.12
N LEU A 781 11.57 -18.95 -6.92
CA LEU A 781 12.57 -19.68 -6.18
C LEU A 781 12.85 -21.04 -6.86
N PRO A 782 14.11 -21.37 -7.21
CA PRO A 782 14.43 -22.62 -7.89
C PRO A 782 13.96 -23.86 -7.12
N GLY A 783 13.96 -23.81 -5.79
CA GLY A 783 13.53 -24.91 -4.92
C GLY A 783 12.03 -25.23 -5.05
N ILE A 784 11.19 -24.21 -5.22
CA ILE A 784 9.74 -24.39 -5.44
C ILE A 784 9.51 -25.12 -6.77
N GLN A 785 10.11 -24.63 -7.84
CA GLN A 785 9.93 -25.23 -9.16
C GLN A 785 10.53 -26.65 -9.23
N ALA A 786 11.69 -26.86 -8.60
CA ALA A 786 12.34 -28.17 -8.53
C ALA A 786 11.50 -29.15 -7.70
N PHE A 787 10.93 -28.73 -6.58
CA PHE A 787 10.04 -29.56 -5.77
C PHE A 787 8.79 -29.98 -6.55
N ILE A 788 8.10 -29.05 -7.20
CA ILE A 788 6.90 -29.36 -8.00
C ILE A 788 7.26 -30.33 -9.14
N ARG A 789 8.39 -30.12 -9.83
CA ARG A 789 8.88 -31.04 -10.87
C ARG A 789 9.31 -32.39 -10.32
N LYS A 790 9.77 -32.48 -9.07
CA LYS A 790 10.12 -33.74 -8.38
C LYS A 790 8.88 -34.58 -8.09
N VAL A 791 7.77 -33.94 -7.71
CA VAL A 791 6.49 -34.62 -7.40
C VAL A 791 5.70 -35.00 -8.67
N LEU A 792 6.03 -34.39 -9.82
CA LEU A 792 5.47 -34.71 -11.15
C LEU A 792 3.92 -34.68 -11.20
N PRO A 793 3.24 -33.57 -10.81
CA PRO A 793 1.79 -33.48 -10.99
C PRO A 793 1.39 -33.55 -12.47
N LEU A 794 2.25 -33.03 -13.35
CA LEU A 794 2.16 -33.10 -14.80
C LEU A 794 3.55 -33.41 -15.39
N PRO A 795 3.65 -33.81 -16.68
CA PRO A 795 4.92 -33.85 -17.39
C PRO A 795 5.66 -32.50 -17.30
N PRO A 796 6.99 -32.46 -17.09
CA PRO A 796 7.71 -31.21 -16.83
C PRO A 796 7.52 -30.11 -17.88
N GLY A 797 7.34 -30.46 -19.16
CA GLY A 797 7.08 -29.51 -20.25
C GLY A 797 5.71 -28.83 -20.20
N ARG A 798 4.80 -29.28 -19.33
CA ARG A 798 3.47 -28.71 -19.09
C ARG A 798 3.37 -27.96 -17.75
N ILE A 799 4.50 -27.80 -17.04
CA ILE A 799 4.59 -27.01 -15.80
C ILE A 799 5.33 -25.71 -16.12
N LEU A 800 4.57 -24.61 -16.20
CA LEU A 800 5.04 -23.32 -16.69
C LEU A 800 5.04 -22.28 -15.57
N ALA A 801 6.23 -21.80 -15.20
CA ALA A 801 6.33 -20.62 -14.34
C ALA A 801 6.07 -19.36 -15.17
N LEU A 802 5.24 -18.44 -14.68
CA LEU A 802 4.99 -17.18 -15.37
C LEU A 802 6.13 -16.15 -15.19
N GLN A 803 7.10 -16.43 -14.31
CA GLN A 803 8.35 -15.68 -14.29
C GLN A 803 9.06 -15.77 -15.65
N ASN A 804 9.51 -14.62 -16.16
CA ASN A 804 10.18 -14.49 -17.45
C ASN A 804 9.34 -14.96 -18.65
N TYR A 805 8.04 -15.19 -18.46
CA TYR A 805 7.13 -15.53 -19.55
C TYR A 805 7.05 -14.35 -20.53
N ARG A 806 7.15 -14.65 -21.82
CA ARG A 806 7.15 -13.64 -22.87
C ARG A 806 5.71 -13.26 -23.20
N THR A 807 5.31 -12.07 -22.78
CA THR A 807 3.99 -11.51 -23.05
C THR A 807 3.99 -10.52 -24.21
N GLY A 808 5.12 -9.88 -24.50
CA GLY A 808 5.16 -8.72 -25.39
C GLY A 808 4.89 -7.39 -24.66
N GLY A 809 4.68 -6.33 -25.43
CA GLY A 809 4.59 -4.95 -24.92
C GLY A 809 3.25 -4.57 -24.30
N TRP A 810 2.22 -5.41 -24.38
CA TRP A 810 0.89 -5.11 -23.83
C TRP A 810 0.83 -5.26 -22.30
N TYR A 811 1.76 -6.02 -21.70
CA TYR A 811 1.75 -6.32 -20.28
C TYR A 811 2.29 -5.13 -19.45
N PRO A 812 1.50 -4.48 -18.58
CA PRO A 812 1.86 -3.16 -18.02
C PRO A 812 3.15 -3.14 -17.19
N PHE A 813 3.48 -4.25 -16.54
CA PHE A 813 4.69 -4.38 -15.69
C PHE A 813 5.86 -5.04 -16.42
N HIS A 814 5.84 -5.10 -17.76
CA HIS A 814 6.84 -5.88 -18.49
C HIS A 814 8.25 -5.30 -18.32
N LYS A 815 9.25 -6.17 -18.31
CA LYS A 815 10.64 -5.80 -18.58
C LYS A 815 11.11 -6.56 -19.81
N ASN A 816 11.49 -5.84 -20.85
CA ASN A 816 11.89 -6.41 -22.15
C ASN A 816 10.85 -7.40 -22.73
N GLY A 817 9.55 -7.05 -22.61
CA GLY A 817 8.44 -7.87 -23.11
C GLY A 817 8.20 -9.17 -22.32
N ARG A 818 8.70 -9.27 -21.09
CA ARG A 818 8.52 -10.42 -20.20
C ARG A 818 7.96 -10.02 -18.84
N ILE A 819 7.30 -10.96 -18.17
CA ILE A 819 6.84 -10.82 -16.79
C ILE A 819 8.06 -10.93 -15.86
N ASP A 820 8.48 -9.83 -15.24
CA ASP A 820 9.57 -9.85 -14.26
C ASP A 820 9.09 -10.33 -12.88
N ASP A 821 8.03 -9.72 -12.36
CA ASP A 821 7.46 -10.07 -11.05
C ASP A 821 6.10 -10.76 -11.21
N PRO A 822 5.99 -12.09 -11.00
CA PRO A 822 4.73 -12.79 -11.15
C PRO A 822 3.63 -12.37 -10.17
N LYS A 823 3.89 -11.50 -9.18
CA LYS A 823 2.80 -10.91 -8.37
C LYS A 823 1.85 -10.07 -9.22
N SER A 824 2.34 -9.40 -10.27
CA SER A 824 1.47 -8.53 -11.09
C SER A 824 0.44 -9.29 -11.93
N THR A 825 0.53 -10.62 -12.06
CA THR A 825 -0.42 -11.39 -12.88
C THR A 825 -1.85 -11.32 -12.37
N ALA A 826 -2.06 -11.17 -11.06
CA ALA A 826 -3.38 -11.00 -10.48
C ALA A 826 -4.02 -9.67 -10.92
N SER A 827 -3.34 -8.53 -10.74
CA SER A 827 -3.85 -7.23 -11.21
C SER A 827 -4.05 -7.20 -12.73
N VAL A 828 -3.11 -7.76 -13.51
CA VAL A 828 -3.21 -7.76 -14.98
C VAL A 828 -4.33 -8.66 -15.47
N GLY A 829 -4.53 -9.83 -14.87
CA GLY A 829 -5.66 -10.70 -15.19
C GLY A 829 -7.00 -10.07 -14.82
N ALA A 830 -7.09 -9.37 -13.68
CA ALA A 830 -8.28 -8.61 -13.31
C ALA A 830 -8.56 -7.45 -14.27
N MET A 831 -7.51 -6.75 -14.74
CA MET A 831 -7.63 -5.78 -15.84
C MET A 831 -8.22 -6.44 -17.09
N LEU A 832 -7.72 -7.62 -17.50
CA LEU A 832 -8.27 -8.35 -18.65
C LEU A 832 -9.74 -8.75 -18.44
N CYS A 833 -10.12 -9.22 -17.25
CA CYS A 833 -11.51 -9.51 -16.91
C CYS A 833 -12.40 -8.27 -17.09
N LEU A 834 -11.95 -7.11 -16.59
CA LEU A 834 -12.67 -5.84 -16.72
C LEU A 834 -12.81 -5.41 -18.17
N LEU A 835 -11.73 -5.45 -18.94
CA LEU A 835 -11.74 -5.08 -20.35
C LEU A 835 -12.62 -6.02 -21.18
N CYS A 836 -12.62 -7.33 -20.87
CA CYS A 836 -13.49 -8.31 -21.52
C CYS A 836 -14.97 -8.10 -21.16
N ALA A 837 -15.27 -7.79 -19.89
CA ALA A 837 -16.62 -7.46 -19.44
C ALA A 837 -17.17 -6.20 -20.13
N ASN A 838 -16.29 -5.27 -20.52
CA ASN A 838 -16.63 -4.06 -21.26
C ASN A 838 -16.49 -4.23 -22.79
N HIS A 839 -16.24 -5.44 -23.29
CA HIS A 839 -16.02 -5.74 -24.72
C HIS A 839 -14.96 -4.85 -25.40
N SER A 840 -13.92 -4.45 -24.65
CA SER A 840 -12.89 -3.50 -25.09
C SER A 840 -11.57 -4.17 -25.55
N VAL A 841 -11.55 -5.50 -25.62
CA VAL A 841 -10.42 -6.29 -26.12
C VAL A 841 -10.76 -6.81 -27.52
N PRO A 842 -10.06 -6.35 -28.58
CA PRO A 842 -10.27 -6.86 -29.94
C PRO A 842 -9.87 -8.34 -30.04
N ASN A 843 -10.62 -9.11 -30.83
CA ASN A 843 -10.30 -10.51 -31.21
C ASN A 843 -10.09 -11.49 -30.03
N PHE A 844 -10.56 -11.15 -28.83
CA PHE A 844 -10.48 -12.02 -27.66
C PHE A 844 -11.76 -11.91 -26.83
N TYR A 845 -12.61 -12.94 -26.91
CA TYR A 845 -13.95 -12.92 -26.33
C TYR A 845 -14.07 -13.82 -25.10
N PHE A 846 -13.64 -13.32 -23.94
CA PHE A 846 -13.70 -14.07 -22.68
C PHE A 846 -14.97 -13.76 -21.87
N ARG A 847 -15.71 -14.79 -21.43
CA ARG A 847 -16.92 -14.62 -20.61
C ARG A 847 -16.57 -14.47 -19.13
N ALA A 848 -16.08 -13.29 -18.73
CA ALA A 848 -15.67 -13.01 -17.35
C ALA A 848 -16.79 -13.22 -16.32
N SER A 849 -18.06 -12.99 -16.68
CA SER A 849 -19.23 -13.19 -15.80
C SER A 849 -19.49 -14.65 -15.38
N ALA A 850 -18.82 -15.61 -16.01
CA ALA A 850 -18.90 -17.03 -15.62
C ALA A 850 -17.95 -17.37 -14.45
N LEU A 851 -16.99 -16.51 -14.12
CA LEU A 851 -16.14 -16.65 -12.93
C LEU A 851 -16.92 -16.18 -11.69
N LYS A 852 -17.72 -17.07 -11.11
CA LYS A 852 -18.48 -16.78 -9.89
C LYS A 852 -17.77 -17.33 -8.65
N PRO A 853 -17.68 -16.55 -7.57
CA PRO A 853 -17.14 -17.06 -6.32
C PRO A 853 -18.09 -18.06 -5.65
N TYR A 854 -17.53 -19.01 -4.91
CA TYR A 854 -18.28 -19.92 -4.03
C TYR A 854 -17.47 -20.24 -2.77
N SER A 855 -18.15 -20.68 -1.71
CA SER A 855 -17.47 -21.00 -0.44
C SER A 855 -16.70 -22.33 -0.53
N THR A 856 -15.46 -22.32 -0.03
CA THR A 856 -14.62 -23.52 0.13
C THR A 856 -14.89 -24.25 1.45
N VAL A 857 -15.74 -23.69 2.32
CA VAL A 857 -16.14 -24.27 3.60
C VAL A 857 -17.04 -25.48 3.36
N LYS A 858 -16.49 -26.70 3.46
CA LYS A 858 -17.21 -27.95 3.28
C LYS A 858 -17.36 -28.77 4.55
N HIS A 859 -16.31 -28.80 5.37
CA HIS A 859 -16.30 -29.51 6.64
C HIS A 859 -15.85 -28.54 7.73
N ILE A 860 -16.69 -28.31 8.74
CA ILE A 860 -16.37 -27.46 9.89
C ILE A 860 -16.20 -28.35 11.11
N GLY A 861 -15.18 -28.09 11.94
CA GLY A 861 -14.90 -28.89 13.12
C GLY A 861 -13.90 -28.23 14.06
N VAL A 862 -13.58 -28.92 15.14
CA VAL A 862 -12.52 -28.50 16.08
C VAL A 862 -11.17 -28.66 15.40
N ILE A 863 -10.39 -27.58 15.37
CA ILE A 863 -9.06 -27.55 14.76
C ILE A 863 -7.98 -27.65 15.84
N ASP A 864 -7.01 -28.55 15.64
CA ASP A 864 -5.91 -28.76 16.58
C ASP A 864 -4.79 -27.73 16.44
N LEU A 865 -3.73 -27.88 17.26
CA LEU A 865 -2.56 -26.99 17.25
C LEU A 865 -1.69 -27.11 15.99
N ASN A 866 -1.83 -28.19 15.22
CA ASN A 866 -1.17 -28.38 13.94
C ASN A 866 -2.03 -27.90 12.76
N ASN A 867 -3.16 -27.23 13.06
CA ASN A 867 -4.14 -26.79 12.08
C ASN A 867 -4.72 -27.94 11.25
N VAL A 868 -5.02 -29.07 11.91
CA VAL A 868 -5.69 -30.23 11.34
C VAL A 868 -7.05 -30.43 12.03
N ILE A 869 -8.06 -30.81 11.25
CA ILE A 869 -9.35 -31.31 11.76
C ILE A 869 -9.35 -32.81 11.50
N LYS A 870 -9.34 -33.63 12.55
CA LYS A 870 -9.49 -35.08 12.41
C LYS A 870 -10.93 -35.43 12.07
N ASP A 871 -11.15 -36.58 11.47
CA ASP A 871 -12.50 -36.98 11.04
C ASP A 871 -13.51 -37.01 12.22
N ALA A 872 -13.07 -37.46 13.39
CA ALA A 872 -13.88 -37.49 14.61
C ALA A 872 -14.25 -36.10 15.16
N ASP A 873 -13.49 -35.06 14.79
CA ASP A 873 -13.66 -33.68 15.25
C ASP A 873 -14.49 -32.83 14.27
N VAL A 874 -14.94 -33.42 13.15
CA VAL A 874 -15.82 -32.75 12.18
C VAL A 874 -17.25 -32.68 12.72
N LEU A 875 -17.73 -31.45 12.92
CA LEU A 875 -19.08 -31.15 13.39
C LEU A 875 -20.11 -31.11 12.25
N TYR A 876 -19.76 -30.42 11.15
CA TYR A 876 -20.62 -30.26 9.97
C TYR A 876 -19.89 -30.80 8.75
N ARG A 877 -20.58 -31.59 7.92
CA ARG A 877 -20.04 -32.26 6.72
C ARG A 877 -20.77 -31.83 5.46
N ASP A 878 -20.09 -31.91 4.31
CA ASP A 878 -20.67 -31.71 2.97
C ASP A 878 -21.52 -30.44 2.82
N ILE A 879 -21.08 -29.34 3.45
CA ILE A 879 -21.82 -28.07 3.46
C ILE A 879 -22.05 -27.57 2.02
N GLN A 880 -23.31 -27.22 1.74
CA GLN A 880 -23.74 -26.62 0.48
C GLN A 880 -24.12 -25.15 0.68
N SER A 881 -24.29 -24.42 -0.42
CA SER A 881 -24.70 -23.01 -0.39
C SER A 881 -26.03 -22.86 -1.14
N GLU A 882 -27.01 -22.23 -0.49
CA GLU A 882 -28.36 -21.95 -1.01
C GLU A 882 -28.76 -20.54 -0.52
N ASP A 883 -29.54 -19.79 -1.29
CA ASP A 883 -30.07 -18.47 -0.90
C ASP A 883 -29.03 -17.49 -0.31
N TYR A 884 -27.86 -17.40 -0.94
CA TYR A 884 -26.75 -16.52 -0.49
C TYR A 884 -26.25 -16.82 0.94
N LYS A 885 -26.37 -18.07 1.42
CA LYS A 885 -25.75 -18.53 2.67
C LYS A 885 -25.32 -19.99 2.61
N ILE A 886 -24.38 -20.39 3.46
CA ILE A 886 -24.11 -21.82 3.67
C ILE A 886 -25.28 -22.47 4.44
N LYS A 887 -25.55 -23.73 4.14
CA LYS A 887 -26.57 -24.54 4.81
C LYS A 887 -25.89 -25.54 5.73
N LEU A 888 -26.11 -25.38 7.03
CA LEU A 888 -25.63 -26.36 8.01
C LEU A 888 -26.48 -27.64 7.89
N PRO A 889 -25.86 -28.83 7.85
CA PRO A 889 -26.61 -30.08 7.80
C PRO A 889 -27.48 -30.26 9.05
N GLU A 890 -28.71 -30.70 8.84
CA GLU A 890 -29.66 -31.03 9.92
C GLU A 890 -29.66 -32.53 10.20
N ILE A 891 -29.90 -32.90 11.46
CA ILE A 891 -29.99 -34.27 11.98
C ILE A 891 -31.37 -34.48 12.64
N GLY A 892 -31.99 -35.65 12.43
CA GLY A 892 -33.32 -36.01 12.97
C GLY A 892 -34.05 -37.05 12.09
N VAL A 893 -34.99 -37.83 12.66
CA VAL A 893 -35.72 -38.88 11.91
C VAL A 893 -36.84 -38.28 11.05
N GLY A 894 -36.75 -38.43 9.73
CA GLY A 894 -37.81 -38.07 8.77
C GLY A 894 -37.97 -36.56 8.56
N VAL A 895 -37.05 -35.96 7.80
CA VAL A 895 -36.83 -34.50 7.63
C VAL A 895 -38.14 -33.71 7.44
N GLY A 896 -38.43 -32.86 8.43
CA GLY A 896 -39.62 -32.02 8.64
C GLY A 896 -39.40 -31.16 9.90
N ASP A 897 -40.47 -30.68 10.55
CA ASP A 897 -40.44 -29.69 11.67
C ASP A 897 -39.63 -30.05 12.93
N ALA A 898 -38.99 -31.23 12.99
CA ALA A 898 -38.16 -31.70 14.12
C ALA A 898 -36.65 -31.83 13.79
N ALA A 899 -36.20 -31.34 12.63
CA ALA A 899 -34.81 -31.37 12.21
C ALA A 899 -34.00 -30.24 12.89
N ASP A 900 -32.78 -30.54 13.37
CA ASP A 900 -31.92 -29.56 14.06
C ASP A 900 -30.44 -29.74 13.70
N THR A 901 -29.58 -28.76 13.98
CA THR A 901 -28.15 -28.86 13.65
C THR A 901 -27.36 -29.64 14.72
N PRO A 902 -26.29 -30.38 14.33
CA PRO A 902 -25.35 -30.97 15.27
C PRO A 902 -24.85 -29.99 16.35
N GLN A 903 -24.73 -30.50 17.58
CA GLN A 903 -24.23 -29.77 18.75
C GLN A 903 -22.73 -30.02 18.97
N LEU A 904 -21.98 -28.96 19.24
CA LEU A 904 -20.57 -29.03 19.64
C LEU A 904 -20.43 -29.19 21.16
N GLU A 905 -19.73 -30.22 21.61
CA GLU A 905 -19.36 -30.35 23.03
C GLU A 905 -18.19 -29.45 23.40
N MET A 906 -18.44 -28.48 24.28
CA MET A 906 -17.46 -27.53 24.79
C MET A 906 -17.17 -27.78 26.27
N ARG A 907 -15.87 -27.99 26.58
CA ARG A 907 -15.33 -28.18 27.94
C ARG A 907 -14.34 -27.08 28.36
N GLY A 908 -14.05 -26.17 27.44
CA GLY A 908 -13.00 -25.15 27.52
C GLY A 908 -13.04 -24.28 26.27
N ASP A 909 -12.12 -23.33 26.16
CA ASP A 909 -11.97 -22.54 24.93
C ASP A 909 -11.59 -23.48 23.76
N LEU A 910 -12.23 -23.31 22.61
CA LEU A 910 -12.02 -24.13 21.42
C LEU A 910 -11.70 -23.26 20.21
N ARG A 911 -10.90 -23.81 19.28
CA ARG A 911 -10.75 -23.26 17.93
C ARG A 911 -11.59 -24.09 16.97
N LEU A 912 -12.31 -23.41 16.10
CA LEU A 912 -13.04 -24.02 14.99
C LEU A 912 -12.34 -23.63 13.69
N GLY A 913 -12.23 -24.59 12.78
CA GLY A 913 -11.72 -24.38 11.45
C GLY A 913 -12.59 -25.05 10.41
N PHE A 914 -12.14 -25.01 9.16
CA PHE A 914 -12.74 -25.76 8.08
C PHE A 914 -11.71 -26.42 7.16
N ARG A 915 -12.14 -27.43 6.42
CA ARG A 915 -11.41 -28.03 5.30
C ARG A 915 -12.34 -28.31 4.13
N GLN A 916 -11.84 -28.20 2.90
CA GLN A 916 -12.64 -28.48 1.71
C GLN A 916 -12.78 -29.98 1.46
N LEU A 917 -11.68 -30.74 1.56
CA LEU A 917 -11.69 -32.19 1.36
C LEU A 917 -11.88 -32.96 2.67
N ALA A 918 -12.54 -34.11 2.60
CA ALA A 918 -12.86 -34.93 3.77
C ALA A 918 -11.65 -35.68 4.39
N THR A 919 -10.46 -35.58 3.79
CA THR A 919 -9.28 -36.34 4.23
C THR A 919 -8.52 -35.64 5.37
N ASP A 920 -8.15 -36.38 6.42
CA ASP A 920 -7.44 -35.90 7.62
C ASP A 920 -6.11 -35.21 7.38
N ARG A 921 -5.39 -35.58 6.33
CA ARG A 921 -4.13 -34.90 5.98
C ARG A 921 -4.32 -33.60 5.20
N TRP A 922 -5.54 -33.28 4.75
CA TRP A 922 -5.81 -31.99 4.10
C TRP A 922 -5.78 -30.91 5.16
N ALA A 923 -4.89 -29.93 5.00
CA ALA A 923 -4.71 -28.88 6.00
C ALA A 923 -6.03 -28.12 6.22
N ALA A 924 -6.33 -27.81 7.46
CA ALA A 924 -7.51 -27.04 7.82
C ALA A 924 -7.15 -25.56 8.01
N SER A 925 -8.10 -24.70 7.69
CA SER A 925 -8.01 -23.26 7.87
C SER A 925 -8.78 -22.84 9.13
N PRO A 926 -8.16 -22.10 10.07
CA PRO A 926 -8.85 -21.53 11.21
C PRO A 926 -9.97 -20.59 10.78
N LEU A 927 -11.08 -20.59 11.51
CA LEU A 927 -12.24 -19.76 11.22
C LEU A 927 -12.74 -19.00 12.44
N TYR A 928 -12.98 -19.70 13.56
CA TYR A 928 -13.50 -19.09 14.79
C TYR A 928 -12.72 -19.50 16.02
N THR A 929 -12.77 -18.65 17.04
CA THR A 929 -12.43 -19.00 18.41
C THR A 929 -13.68 -18.89 19.27
N LEU A 930 -14.03 -19.99 19.94
CA LEU A 930 -15.16 -20.07 20.86
C LEU A 930 -14.62 -20.05 22.30
N ARG A 931 -14.96 -19.01 23.07
CA ARG A 931 -14.47 -18.81 24.43
C ARG A 931 -15.59 -18.58 25.41
N PHE A 932 -15.30 -18.88 26.67
CA PHE A 932 -16.10 -18.36 27.76
C PHE A 932 -15.81 -16.87 27.97
N THR A 933 -16.86 -16.06 28.08
CA THR A 933 -16.71 -14.71 28.63
C THR A 933 -16.26 -14.80 30.10
N LYS A 934 -15.82 -13.70 30.69
CA LYS A 934 -15.47 -13.67 32.13
C LYS A 934 -16.60 -14.23 33.01
N ALA A 935 -17.84 -13.81 32.75
CA ALA A 935 -19.02 -14.28 33.46
C ALA A 935 -19.30 -15.77 33.18
N GLY A 936 -19.17 -16.21 31.93
CA GLY A 936 -19.33 -17.62 31.56
C GLY A 936 -18.30 -18.53 32.21
N ARG A 937 -17.05 -18.09 32.33
CA ARG A 937 -15.96 -18.83 32.97
C ARG A 937 -16.18 -19.00 34.47
N GLU A 938 -16.65 -17.95 35.15
CA GLU A 938 -17.04 -18.00 36.56
C GLU A 938 -18.25 -18.92 36.80
N LYS A 939 -19.21 -18.95 35.88
CA LYS A 939 -20.34 -19.90 35.91
C LYS A 939 -19.87 -21.33 35.70
N PHE A 940 -19.06 -21.58 34.68
CA PHE A 940 -18.53 -22.89 34.34
C PHE A 940 -17.67 -23.49 35.45
N SER A 941 -16.84 -22.66 36.11
CA SER A 941 -16.01 -23.09 37.25
C SER A 941 -16.82 -23.54 38.47
N ARG A 942 -18.09 -23.12 38.57
CA ARG A 942 -19.02 -23.51 39.66
C ARG A 942 -20.00 -24.60 39.25
N ALA A 943 -20.06 -24.94 37.97
CA ALA A 943 -21.01 -25.91 37.44
C ALA A 943 -20.64 -27.33 37.88
N ILE A 944 -21.64 -28.10 38.30
CA ILE A 944 -21.51 -29.51 38.66
C ILE A 944 -22.33 -30.30 37.66
N GLY A 945 -21.66 -31.22 36.94
CA GLY A 945 -22.32 -32.06 35.96
C GLY A 945 -23.25 -33.09 36.59
N GLU A 946 -24.29 -33.47 35.85
CA GLU A 946 -25.23 -34.52 36.24
C GLU A 946 -24.49 -35.81 36.63
N ASN A 947 -24.98 -36.49 37.68
CA ASN A 947 -24.46 -37.77 38.16
C ASN A 947 -22.96 -37.76 38.52
N GLY A 948 -22.41 -36.60 38.91
CA GLY A 948 -20.99 -36.46 39.27
C GLY A 948 -20.03 -36.38 38.06
N SER A 949 -20.57 -36.17 36.86
CA SER A 949 -19.77 -35.94 35.66
C SER A 949 -19.14 -34.55 35.62
N ALA A 950 -18.13 -34.36 34.77
CA ALA A 950 -17.56 -33.03 34.52
C ALA A 950 -18.59 -32.12 33.80
N PRO A 951 -18.64 -30.82 34.13
CA PRO A 951 -19.51 -29.88 33.44
C PRO A 951 -19.12 -29.75 31.95
N MET A 952 -20.12 -29.58 31.11
CA MET A 952 -20.03 -29.52 29.66
C MET A 952 -21.16 -28.64 29.11
N LEU A 953 -20.84 -27.90 28.04
CA LEU A 953 -21.82 -27.23 27.21
C LEU A 953 -21.98 -27.94 25.88
N LYS A 954 -23.18 -27.95 25.33
CA LYS A 954 -23.51 -28.37 23.98
C LYS A 954 -23.97 -27.13 23.22
N VAL A 955 -23.19 -26.70 22.24
CA VAL A 955 -23.38 -25.42 21.54
C VAL A 955 -23.94 -25.69 20.13
N ARG A 956 -25.05 -25.03 19.78
CA ARG A 956 -25.59 -25.04 18.41
C ARG A 956 -25.24 -23.75 17.69
N PHE A 957 -24.88 -23.87 16.42
CA PHE A 957 -24.62 -22.72 15.56
C PHE A 957 -25.76 -22.49 14.56
N GLU A 958 -25.91 -21.24 14.16
CA GLU A 958 -26.68 -20.80 13.01
C GLU A 958 -25.81 -19.92 12.10
N VAL A 959 -26.26 -19.71 10.87
CA VAL A 959 -25.57 -18.86 9.89
C VAL A 959 -26.27 -17.51 9.83
N LYS A 960 -25.54 -16.43 10.08
CA LYS A 960 -26.05 -15.07 9.94
C LYS A 960 -26.44 -14.80 8.49
N PRO A 961 -27.57 -14.11 8.23
CA PRO A 961 -27.92 -13.71 6.89
C PRO A 961 -26.85 -12.79 6.30
N ALA A 962 -26.62 -12.90 4.99
CA ALA A 962 -25.81 -11.92 4.27
C ALA A 962 -26.41 -10.51 4.46
N ASP A 963 -25.57 -9.52 4.75
CA ASP A 963 -25.97 -8.12 4.79
C ASP A 963 -26.35 -7.60 3.38
N LYS A 964 -26.87 -6.37 3.33
CA LYS A 964 -27.38 -5.75 2.09
C LYS A 964 -26.29 -5.56 1.03
N TYR A 965 -25.06 -5.24 1.42
CA TYR A 965 -23.95 -5.03 0.50
C TYR A 965 -23.43 -6.34 -0.05
N THR A 966 -23.28 -7.34 0.81
CA THR A 966 -22.91 -8.73 0.48
C THR A 966 -23.90 -9.33 -0.53
N ARG A 967 -25.21 -9.11 -0.35
CA ARG A 967 -26.24 -9.55 -1.32
C ARG A 967 -26.16 -8.84 -2.67
N LYS A 968 -25.86 -7.54 -2.71
CA LYS A 968 -25.71 -6.79 -3.97
C LYS A 968 -24.56 -7.31 -4.84
N GLN A 969 -23.60 -8.01 -4.26
CA GLN A 969 -22.44 -8.59 -4.93
C GLN A 969 -22.56 -10.10 -5.15
N ASP A 970 -23.76 -10.68 -4.99
CA ASP A 970 -24.03 -12.11 -5.11
C ASP A 970 -23.11 -13.01 -4.22
N LEU A 971 -22.68 -12.49 -3.07
CA LEU A 971 -21.82 -13.21 -2.14
C LEU A 971 -22.64 -14.08 -1.17
N VAL A 972 -22.07 -15.23 -0.80
CA VAL A 972 -22.67 -16.20 0.13
C VAL A 972 -22.18 -15.92 1.55
N SER A 973 -23.07 -15.84 2.54
CA SER A 973 -22.68 -15.75 3.95
C SER A 973 -22.26 -17.10 4.52
N ASP A 974 -21.08 -17.15 5.14
CA ASP A 974 -20.59 -18.27 5.96
C ASP A 974 -20.39 -17.87 7.44
N ARG A 975 -20.93 -16.72 7.86
CA ARG A 975 -20.71 -16.18 9.21
C ARG A 975 -21.57 -16.92 10.24
N LEU A 976 -20.93 -17.62 11.18
CA LEU A 976 -21.61 -18.35 12.25
C LEU A 976 -21.97 -17.43 13.43
N SER A 977 -23.09 -17.74 14.10
CA SER A 977 -23.43 -17.27 15.45
C SER A 977 -23.89 -18.41 16.33
N VAL A 978 -23.75 -18.24 17.65
CA VAL A 978 -24.31 -19.18 18.62
C VAL A 978 -25.83 -19.00 18.65
N ARG A 979 -26.56 -20.06 18.27
CA ARG A 979 -28.02 -20.11 18.29
C ARG A 979 -28.54 -20.43 19.68
N ASP A 980 -28.02 -21.51 20.27
CA ASP A 980 -28.48 -22.06 21.53
C ASP A 980 -27.40 -22.84 22.25
N ILE A 981 -27.54 -22.98 23.57
CA ILE A 981 -26.66 -23.79 24.41
C ILE A 981 -27.46 -24.65 25.38
N GLU A 982 -27.07 -25.91 25.47
CA GLU A 982 -27.51 -26.83 26.52
C GLU A 982 -26.33 -27.14 27.44
N SER A 983 -26.61 -27.43 28.71
CA SER A 983 -25.58 -27.83 29.67
C SER A 983 -26.02 -29.05 30.44
N ASN A 984 -25.09 -29.93 30.79
CA ASN A 984 -25.32 -31.04 31.73
C ASN A 984 -25.21 -30.58 33.20
N SER A 985 -25.34 -29.29 33.48
CA SER A 985 -25.15 -28.69 34.81
C SER A 985 -26.47 -28.63 35.57
N ASN A 986 -26.48 -29.11 36.82
CA ASN A 986 -27.69 -29.17 37.65
C ASN A 986 -27.93 -27.89 38.46
N ASN A 987 -26.90 -27.03 38.56
CA ASN A 987 -26.86 -25.93 39.51
C ASN A 987 -26.59 -24.56 38.87
N VAL A 988 -26.25 -24.51 37.59
CA VAL A 988 -25.94 -23.29 36.85
C VAL A 988 -26.56 -23.32 35.46
N ASN A 989 -27.24 -22.24 35.10
CA ASN A 989 -27.75 -21.99 33.75
C ASN A 989 -26.81 -21.06 32.99
N PHE A 990 -26.65 -21.34 31.69
CA PHE A 990 -25.83 -20.54 30.80
C PHE A 990 -26.71 -19.76 29.81
N ASN A 991 -26.24 -18.59 29.40
CA ASN A 991 -26.85 -17.77 28.36
C ASN A 991 -25.88 -17.62 27.17
N PRO A 992 -26.31 -17.91 25.93
CA PRO A 992 -25.43 -17.93 24.76
C PRO A 992 -24.82 -16.57 24.43
N ARG A 993 -25.49 -15.45 24.77
CA ARG A 993 -25.03 -14.10 24.45
C ARG A 993 -24.12 -13.49 25.50
N SER A 994 -24.29 -13.85 26.78
CA SER A 994 -23.51 -13.26 27.87
C SER A 994 -22.36 -14.15 28.36
N ASP A 995 -22.47 -15.47 28.18
CA ASP A 995 -21.54 -16.43 28.77
C ASP A 995 -20.55 -17.02 27.76
N LEU A 996 -20.88 -16.97 26.46
CA LEU A 996 -20.00 -17.40 25.38
C LEU A 996 -19.72 -16.26 24.41
N GLU A 997 -18.55 -16.33 23.80
CA GLU A 997 -18.10 -15.45 22.73
C GLU A 997 -17.61 -16.31 21.56
N LEU A 998 -18.24 -16.14 20.39
CA LEU A 998 -17.79 -16.73 19.14
C LEU A 998 -17.17 -15.62 18.29
N GLU A 999 -15.85 -15.56 18.29
CA GLU A 999 -15.06 -14.53 17.62
C GLU A 999 -14.50 -15.09 16.31
N LEU A 1000 -14.64 -14.36 15.19
CA LEU A 1000 -13.95 -14.72 13.95
C LEU A 1000 -12.45 -14.64 14.23
N ASN A 1001 -11.70 -15.69 13.96
CA ASN A 1001 -10.25 -15.69 14.12
C ASN A 1001 -9.62 -16.66 13.13
N THR A 1002 -9.03 -16.08 12.10
CA THR A 1002 -8.50 -16.83 10.97
C THR A 1002 -6.98 -16.97 11.03
N MET A 1003 -6.33 -16.67 12.18
CA MET A 1003 -4.88 -16.79 12.36
C MET A 1003 -4.46 -18.25 12.59
N LEU A 1004 -3.33 -18.63 11.97
CA LEU A 1004 -2.74 -19.97 12.11
C LEU A 1004 -2.25 -20.27 13.53
N ASP A 1005 -1.57 -19.32 14.16
CA ASP A 1005 -1.05 -19.46 15.52
C ASP A 1005 -1.88 -18.59 16.46
N ALA A 1006 -2.79 -19.24 17.18
CA ALA A 1006 -3.60 -18.63 18.22
C ALA A 1006 -3.28 -19.33 19.54
N GLY A 1007 -2.00 -19.33 19.95
CA GLY A 1007 -1.71 -19.40 21.37
C GLY A 1007 -2.72 -18.52 22.12
N LEU A 1008 -3.32 -19.04 23.19
CA LEU A 1008 -4.41 -18.37 23.94
C LEU A 1008 -3.95 -17.11 24.72
N SER A 1009 -2.86 -16.50 24.28
CA SER A 1009 -2.23 -15.26 24.75
C SER A 1009 -1.93 -14.39 23.52
N GLU A 1010 -2.02 -13.07 23.64
CA GLU A 1010 -1.89 -12.04 22.58
C GLU A 1010 -0.61 -12.11 21.70
N THR A 1011 -0.38 -13.19 20.95
CA THR A 1011 0.79 -13.33 20.08
C THR A 1011 0.56 -12.61 18.76
N LYS A 1012 1.35 -11.54 18.54
CA LYS A 1012 1.40 -10.77 17.29
C LYS A 1012 2.22 -11.53 16.25
N TYR A 1013 1.82 -11.45 14.97
CA TYR A 1013 2.55 -12.03 13.84
C TYR A 1013 4.05 -11.65 13.87
N TRP A 1014 4.95 -12.50 13.39
CA TRP A 1014 6.40 -12.35 13.60
C TRP A 1014 7.00 -11.05 13.03
N LEU A 1015 6.42 -10.48 11.97
CA LEU A 1015 6.80 -9.14 11.47
C LEU A 1015 6.38 -7.99 12.39
N ASP A 1016 5.35 -8.21 13.22
CA ASP A 1016 4.84 -7.23 14.19
C ASP A 1016 5.48 -7.42 15.57
N SER A 1017 5.74 -8.66 16.00
CA SER A 1017 6.40 -8.95 17.29
C SER A 1017 7.92 -8.90 17.24
N GLY A 1018 8.53 -9.14 16.07
CA GLY A 1018 9.98 -9.33 15.93
C GLY A 1018 10.49 -10.67 16.46
N SER A 1019 9.60 -11.55 16.90
CA SER A 1019 9.94 -12.88 17.40
C SER A 1019 10.14 -13.84 16.24
N VAL A 1020 11.40 -14.16 15.93
CA VAL A 1020 11.79 -15.02 14.80
C VAL A 1020 12.43 -16.33 15.23
N LYS A 1021 12.87 -16.47 16.49
CA LYS A 1021 13.43 -17.72 17.02
C LYS A 1021 12.29 -18.72 17.32
N ARG A 1022 12.51 -20.01 16.98
CA ARG A 1022 11.60 -21.10 17.41
C ARG A 1022 11.64 -21.22 18.94
N LYS A 1023 10.49 -21.57 19.52
CA LYS A 1023 10.37 -21.91 20.94
C LYS A 1023 11.24 -23.10 21.31
#